data_AF-A1S5Q7-F1
#
_entry.id   AF-A1S5Q7-F1
#
_cell.length_a   1.000
_cell.length_b   1.000
_cell.length_c   1.000
_cell.angle_alpha   90.00
_cell.angle_beta   90.00
_cell.angle_gamma   90.00
#
_symmetry.space_group_name_H-M   'P 1'
#
loop_
_entity.id
_entity.type
_entity.pdbx_description
1 polymer ?
#
loop_
_entity_poly.entity_id
_entity_poly.type
_entity_poly.pdbx_seq_one_letter_code
_entity_poly.pdbx_strand_id
1 'polypeptide(L)'
;MSQSKPLIYLDANATTPVLPAAAKAAMDAMEHIYGNPSSSHITGLQAKALMEQTRAAARKQLGSGTGKLVFTSGATEGIQTAILSALVAARDTGVPAGACLLYGATEHKAVPESLKHWNKVLGINADVLAIPVDTQGRLDMAFIRDKAPNALLICTMAVNNETGVYQDLDALSRCIRQANPTVFWMVDCVQALGKLAIDLASSGIDYAPFSGHKLYAPKGIGMLYIRDGAPFTPFIAGGGQEGGLRSGTENLPAMAALKVVLDMLNGDAQERFESKETLKGYRLKLLAALEQAFGEVTLNHSLENTVPTTLNFSIAGFSSKEIMDLFDAAGLRVSSGSACSSKVTRSFVLDAMGLPRWQSESAIRLSFGPAMTAAELEAACERIVTAASSLTHSCLLTRDSRSTDADREPLQGLVQFKDDGACCWVYTDKDSRETLIVDPLPALKHRLLNLVRCQELKVLAVLDTHGHGDHQSIRSELICELGLTDACDHLGWPLSSKGQMWRGEQVKSLSVGNKTLVSLPSPGHTDDSHSFIMLDDTQAPQFAFVGDTVLPGSIGRSNFPSSSSVALFHTLKRLHSLLGDQSLLLSSHDYHNDFFTNFGVELKQSALLNDVLTGAMDEATFVARKDAMDATLKDVQGETIMCGAYGQCQQAKGVEEYSADTLEQLLHSNPEALVLDIREPHEYQLSHRESRCVNVPLTRLAGFVAREPGARSKPLVLICRSGSRSLVAAKALERFGFSAVAHVAGGYALSQC
;
A
#
# COMPACT_ATOMS: atom_id res chain seq x y z
N MET A 1 -26.63 15.96 14.24
CA MET A 1 -25.69 16.12 13.12
C MET A 1 -24.30 16.25 13.71
N SER A 2 -23.54 15.15 13.80
CA SER A 2 -22.14 15.20 14.24
C SER A 2 -21.34 15.92 13.15
N GLN A 3 -20.83 17.12 13.43
CA GLN A 3 -19.91 17.79 12.50
C GLN A 3 -18.71 16.88 12.27
N SER A 4 -18.40 16.62 11.00
CA SER A 4 -17.23 15.85 10.62
C SER A 4 -15.99 16.47 11.26
N LYS A 5 -15.25 15.71 12.09
CA LYS A 5 -13.97 16.18 12.64
C LYS A 5 -13.07 16.65 11.47
N PRO A 6 -12.40 17.82 11.58
CA PRO A 6 -11.58 18.35 10.50
C PRO A 6 -10.46 17.38 10.13
N LEU A 7 -10.10 17.29 8.86
CA LEU A 7 -9.04 16.41 8.38
C LEU A 7 -7.67 16.84 8.92
N ILE A 8 -6.85 15.89 9.37
CA ILE A 8 -5.44 16.13 9.70
C ILE A 8 -4.57 15.50 8.62
N TYR A 9 -3.81 16.35 7.92
CA TYR A 9 -3.01 15.94 6.79
C TYR A 9 -1.53 15.76 7.18
N LEU A 10 -1.07 14.52 7.23
CA LEU A 10 0.30 14.10 7.57
C LEU A 10 0.99 13.39 6.40
N ASP A 11 0.75 13.90 5.18
CA ASP A 11 1.42 13.46 3.95
C ASP A 11 2.06 14.63 3.16
N ALA A 12 2.69 15.55 3.89
CA ALA A 12 3.31 16.75 3.34
C ALA A 12 4.47 16.46 2.36
N ASN A 13 5.14 15.31 2.48
CA ASN A 13 6.19 14.92 1.54
C ASN A 13 5.64 14.53 0.16
N ALA A 14 4.38 14.08 0.05
CA ALA A 14 3.71 13.90 -1.24
C ALA A 14 3.34 15.26 -1.85
N THR A 15 2.61 16.07 -1.10
CA THR A 15 2.27 17.46 -1.45
C THR A 15 1.79 18.18 -0.20
N THR A 16 1.80 19.50 -0.23
CA THR A 16 1.24 20.36 0.83
C THR A 16 -0.01 21.09 0.31
N PRO A 17 -0.95 21.48 1.20
CA PRO A 17 -2.01 22.42 0.85
C PRO A 17 -1.41 23.80 0.53
N VAL A 18 -2.06 24.59 -0.31
CA VAL A 18 -1.61 25.97 -0.56
C VAL A 18 -1.96 26.83 0.66
N LEU A 19 -1.01 27.63 1.16
CA LEU A 19 -1.29 28.55 2.27
C LEU A 19 -2.38 29.56 1.85
N PRO A 20 -3.30 29.96 2.75
CA PRO A 20 -4.32 30.97 2.44
C PRO A 20 -3.74 32.27 1.86
N ALA A 21 -2.64 32.78 2.43
CA ALA A 21 -1.95 33.96 1.93
C ALA A 21 -1.36 33.75 0.52
N ALA A 22 -0.81 32.56 0.24
CA ALA A 22 -0.28 32.20 -1.08
C ALA A 22 -1.41 32.05 -2.12
N ALA A 23 -2.54 31.45 -1.73
CA ALA A 23 -3.72 31.34 -2.58
C ALA A 23 -4.31 32.72 -2.92
N LYS A 24 -4.39 33.62 -1.92
CA LYS A 24 -4.80 35.01 -2.14
C LYS A 24 -3.86 35.73 -3.12
N ALA A 25 -2.55 35.62 -2.93
CA ALA A 25 -1.58 36.23 -3.85
C ALA A 25 -1.71 35.70 -5.29
N ALA A 26 -2.01 34.41 -5.47
CA ALA A 26 -2.30 33.86 -6.80
C ALA A 26 -3.58 34.47 -7.40
N MET A 27 -4.66 34.60 -6.63
CA MET A 27 -5.90 35.22 -7.09
C MET A 27 -5.70 36.69 -7.46
N ASP A 28 -5.02 37.47 -6.60
CA ASP A 28 -4.71 38.87 -6.86
C ASP A 28 -3.87 39.02 -8.14
N ALA A 29 -2.93 38.12 -8.40
CA ALA A 29 -2.16 38.11 -9.63
C ALA A 29 -3.02 37.79 -10.87
N MET A 30 -4.01 36.89 -10.75
CA MET A 30 -4.95 36.58 -11.84
C MET A 30 -5.91 37.74 -12.14
N GLU A 31 -6.40 38.43 -11.11
CA GLU A 31 -7.43 39.46 -11.27
C GLU A 31 -6.84 40.85 -11.56
N HIS A 32 -5.67 41.17 -11.02
CA HIS A 32 -5.14 42.53 -10.99
C HIS A 32 -3.73 42.68 -11.60
N ILE A 33 -2.93 41.61 -11.66
CA ILE A 33 -1.55 41.61 -12.21
C ILE A 33 -1.41 40.62 -13.38
N TYR A 34 -2.45 40.52 -14.21
CA TYR A 34 -2.59 39.52 -15.29
C TYR A 34 -1.73 39.80 -16.54
N GLY A 35 -0.94 40.86 -16.54
CA GLY A 35 -0.17 41.28 -17.71
C GLY A 35 0.85 40.23 -18.16
N ASN A 36 1.18 40.22 -19.44
CA ASN A 36 2.28 39.40 -19.95
C ASN A 36 3.63 40.12 -19.64
N PRO A 37 4.59 39.50 -18.92
CA PRO A 37 5.88 40.11 -18.54
C PRO A 37 6.73 40.62 -19.71
N SER A 38 6.48 40.13 -20.92
CA SER A 38 7.16 40.55 -22.15
C SER A 38 6.62 41.87 -22.72
N SER A 39 5.52 42.40 -22.18
CA SER A 39 4.86 43.60 -22.71
C SER A 39 5.46 44.88 -22.11
N SER A 40 5.60 45.93 -22.94
CA SER A 40 6.22 47.20 -22.53
C SER A 40 5.27 48.17 -21.81
N HIS A 41 3.97 47.93 -21.84
CA HIS A 41 2.98 48.75 -21.13
C HIS A 41 2.96 48.46 -19.62
N ILE A 42 2.34 49.35 -18.84
CA ILE A 42 2.35 49.31 -17.37
C ILE A 42 1.94 47.94 -16.80
N THR A 43 0.90 47.30 -17.34
CA THR A 43 0.45 45.97 -16.90
C THR A 43 1.52 44.89 -17.09
N GLY A 44 2.28 44.95 -18.20
CA GLY A 44 3.40 44.02 -18.45
C GLY A 44 4.59 44.31 -17.54
N LEU A 45 4.87 45.59 -17.26
CA LEU A 45 5.92 45.99 -16.33
C LEU A 45 5.61 45.56 -14.88
N GLN A 46 4.35 45.64 -14.44
CA GLN A 46 3.91 45.15 -13.13
C GLN A 46 4.09 43.63 -13.00
N ALA A 47 3.66 42.89 -14.02
CA ALA A 47 3.86 41.45 -14.14
C ALA A 47 5.36 41.05 -14.09
N LYS A 48 6.20 41.76 -14.85
CA LYS A 48 7.65 41.56 -14.84
C LYS A 48 8.26 41.87 -13.46
N ALA A 49 7.80 42.92 -12.79
CA ALA A 49 8.28 43.27 -11.46
C ALA A 49 7.96 42.17 -10.44
N LEU A 50 6.76 41.59 -10.47
CA LEU A 50 6.40 40.45 -9.62
C LEU A 50 7.34 39.26 -9.85
N MET A 51 7.56 38.87 -11.12
CA MET A 51 8.47 37.78 -11.47
C MET A 51 9.90 38.01 -10.93
N GLU A 52 10.46 39.20 -11.14
CA GLU A 52 11.81 39.53 -10.68
C GLU A 52 11.91 39.59 -9.15
N GLN A 53 10.86 40.06 -8.47
CA GLN A 53 10.79 40.03 -7.00
C GLN A 53 10.74 38.59 -6.48
N THR A 54 9.95 37.71 -7.09
CA THR A 54 9.94 36.28 -6.74
C THR A 54 11.33 35.66 -6.95
N ARG A 55 11.99 35.97 -8.06
CA ARG A 55 13.36 35.49 -8.34
C ARG A 55 14.35 36.02 -7.31
N ALA A 56 14.26 37.28 -6.91
CA ALA A 56 15.11 37.87 -5.87
C ALA A 56 14.90 37.19 -4.50
N ALA A 57 13.65 36.93 -4.10
CA ALA A 57 13.33 36.21 -2.88
C ALA A 57 13.91 34.79 -2.89
N ALA A 58 13.84 34.09 -4.04
CA ALA A 58 14.45 32.77 -4.22
C ALA A 58 15.98 32.83 -4.14
N ARG A 59 16.62 33.81 -4.77
CA ARG A 59 18.08 34.02 -4.69
C ARG A 59 18.55 34.22 -3.26
N LYS A 60 17.84 35.03 -2.49
CA LYS A 60 18.11 35.28 -1.06
C LYS A 60 18.00 33.97 -0.26
N GLN A 61 16.90 33.23 -0.46
CA GLN A 61 16.64 32.00 0.29
C GLN A 61 17.62 30.87 -0.01
N LEU A 62 18.13 30.78 -1.25
CA LEU A 62 18.96 29.67 -1.71
C LEU A 62 20.46 29.99 -1.71
N GLY A 63 20.86 31.24 -1.45
CA GLY A 63 22.26 31.66 -1.58
C GLY A 63 22.81 31.39 -2.98
N SER A 64 22.13 31.84 -4.04
CA SER A 64 22.48 31.40 -5.42
C SER A 64 23.78 32.00 -5.98
N GLY A 65 24.37 33.01 -5.33
CA GLY A 65 25.53 33.73 -5.84
C GLY A 65 25.32 34.24 -7.28
N THR A 66 26.29 33.97 -8.17
CA THR A 66 26.25 34.33 -9.59
C THR A 66 25.48 33.32 -10.47
N GLY A 67 25.07 32.18 -9.91
CA GLY A 67 24.34 31.17 -10.66
C GLY A 67 22.96 31.65 -11.12
N LYS A 68 22.47 31.00 -12.17
CA LYS A 68 21.16 31.28 -12.77
C LYS A 68 20.08 30.53 -12.01
N LEU A 69 18.93 31.18 -11.82
CA LEU A 69 17.71 30.55 -11.33
C LEU A 69 16.65 30.69 -12.42
N VAL A 70 16.05 29.58 -12.82
CA VAL A 70 15.02 29.48 -13.87
C VAL A 70 13.75 28.91 -13.27
N PHE A 71 12.59 29.50 -13.57
CA PHE A 71 11.31 28.93 -13.18
C PHE A 71 10.89 27.81 -14.15
N THR A 72 10.40 26.71 -13.60
CA THR A 72 9.94 25.53 -14.34
C THR A 72 8.51 25.17 -13.94
N SER A 73 7.86 24.22 -14.61
CA SER A 73 6.55 23.71 -14.19
C SER A 73 6.60 22.83 -12.92
N GLY A 74 7.80 22.54 -12.42
CA GLY A 74 8.04 21.66 -11.28
C GLY A 74 9.43 21.04 -11.32
N ALA A 75 9.76 20.28 -10.28
CA ALA A 75 11.08 19.67 -10.18
C ALA A 75 11.36 18.60 -11.24
N THR A 76 10.35 17.86 -11.70
CA THR A 76 10.55 16.89 -12.80
C THR A 76 11.05 17.57 -14.07
N GLU A 77 10.51 18.73 -14.45
CA GLU A 77 11.04 19.53 -15.57
C GLU A 77 12.49 19.99 -15.30
N GLY A 78 12.78 20.41 -14.06
CA GLY A 78 14.13 20.81 -13.65
C GLY A 78 15.16 19.68 -13.71
N ILE A 79 14.82 18.49 -13.22
CA ILE A 79 15.65 17.27 -13.27
C ILE A 79 15.95 16.91 -14.73
N GLN A 80 14.91 16.88 -15.57
CA GLN A 80 15.04 16.58 -17.00
C GLN A 80 15.95 17.60 -17.70
N THR A 81 15.78 18.89 -17.41
CA THR A 81 16.58 19.98 -17.98
C THR A 81 18.05 19.87 -17.58
N ALA A 82 18.34 19.59 -16.31
CA ALA A 82 19.71 19.41 -15.80
C ALA A 82 20.40 18.20 -16.46
N ILE A 83 19.71 17.05 -16.49
CA ILE A 83 20.22 15.82 -17.12
C ILE A 83 20.47 16.05 -18.62
N LEU A 84 19.50 16.60 -19.34
CA LEU A 84 19.64 16.92 -20.77
C LEU A 84 20.85 17.84 -21.01
N SER A 85 20.99 18.90 -20.21
CA SER A 85 22.06 19.88 -20.36
C SER A 85 23.45 19.25 -20.20
N ALA A 86 23.65 18.44 -19.16
CA ALA A 86 24.92 17.76 -18.93
C ALA A 86 25.22 16.71 -20.00
N LEU A 87 24.22 15.95 -20.43
CA LEU A 87 24.37 14.89 -21.43
C LEU A 87 24.63 15.43 -22.85
N VAL A 88 23.98 16.51 -23.24
CA VAL A 88 24.28 17.20 -24.51
C VAL A 88 25.72 17.69 -24.52
N ALA A 89 26.17 18.32 -23.43
CA ALA A 89 27.56 18.76 -23.32
C ALA A 89 28.55 17.59 -23.42
N ALA A 90 28.29 16.49 -22.71
CA ALA A 90 29.12 15.28 -22.77
C ALA A 90 29.19 14.68 -24.19
N ARG A 91 28.05 14.64 -24.90
CA ARG A 91 28.01 14.19 -26.29
C ARG A 91 28.86 15.09 -27.19
N ASP A 92 28.73 16.40 -27.05
CA ASP A 92 29.41 17.37 -27.91
C ASP A 92 30.93 17.39 -27.67
N THR A 93 31.39 17.05 -26.45
CA THR A 93 32.82 16.88 -26.14
C THR A 93 33.37 15.47 -26.44
N GLY A 94 32.50 14.52 -26.78
CA GLY A 94 32.84 13.12 -26.98
C GLY A 94 32.69 12.26 -25.72
N VAL A 95 32.12 11.07 -25.88
CA VAL A 95 31.87 10.12 -24.80
C VAL A 95 33.01 9.09 -24.73
N PRO A 96 33.79 9.02 -23.63
CA PRO A 96 34.87 8.06 -23.50
C PRO A 96 34.35 6.62 -23.34
N ALA A 97 35.18 5.64 -23.71
CA ALA A 97 34.89 4.24 -23.47
C ALA A 97 34.79 3.96 -21.96
N GLY A 98 33.75 3.24 -21.54
CA GLY A 98 33.50 2.95 -20.12
C GLY A 98 32.88 4.11 -19.33
N ALA A 99 32.36 5.14 -20.02
CA ALA A 99 31.62 6.21 -19.39
C ALA A 99 30.40 5.70 -18.61
N CYS A 100 30.11 6.33 -17.46
CA CYS A 100 28.95 5.99 -16.65
C CYS A 100 28.13 7.23 -16.23
N LEU A 101 26.90 6.98 -15.80
CA LEU A 101 25.96 7.94 -15.23
C LEU A 101 25.61 7.43 -13.83
N LEU A 102 25.94 8.21 -12.81
CA LEU A 102 25.75 7.80 -11.43
C LEU A 102 24.49 8.44 -10.85
N TYR A 103 23.69 7.66 -10.13
CA TYR A 103 22.57 8.18 -9.37
C TYR A 103 22.46 7.50 -8.00
N GLY A 104 21.96 8.17 -6.96
CA GLY A 104 21.71 7.51 -5.66
C GLY A 104 20.71 6.35 -5.77
N ALA A 105 20.96 5.22 -5.11
CA ALA A 105 20.05 4.06 -5.16
C ALA A 105 18.64 4.37 -4.61
N THR A 106 18.50 5.43 -3.82
CA THR A 106 17.24 5.87 -3.21
C THR A 106 16.60 7.06 -3.92
N GLU A 107 17.09 7.46 -5.10
CA GLU A 107 16.55 8.57 -5.93
C GLU A 107 15.05 8.45 -6.21
N HIS A 108 14.39 9.61 -6.33
CA HIS A 108 13.05 9.65 -6.89
C HIS A 108 13.09 9.12 -8.32
N LYS A 109 12.12 8.28 -8.72
CA LYS A 109 12.08 7.61 -10.04
C LYS A 109 12.28 8.54 -11.24
N ALA A 110 11.94 9.82 -11.11
CA ALA A 110 12.21 10.83 -12.13
C ALA A 110 13.70 10.89 -12.53
N VAL A 111 14.65 10.67 -11.62
CA VAL A 111 16.09 10.75 -11.92
C VAL A 111 16.56 9.56 -12.78
N PRO A 112 16.51 8.29 -12.31
CA PRO A 112 17.01 7.16 -13.09
C PRO A 112 16.27 6.97 -14.41
N GLU A 113 14.96 7.23 -14.45
CA GLU A 113 14.20 7.11 -15.69
C GLU A 113 14.56 8.21 -16.69
N SER A 114 14.85 9.43 -16.23
CA SER A 114 15.35 10.51 -17.10
C SER A 114 16.76 10.21 -17.62
N LEU A 115 17.65 9.69 -16.77
CA LEU A 115 18.99 9.24 -17.18
C LEU A 115 18.89 8.19 -18.27
N LYS A 116 18.13 7.11 -18.06
CA LYS A 116 17.92 6.05 -19.06
C LYS A 116 17.33 6.60 -20.36
N HIS A 117 16.33 7.46 -20.27
CA HIS A 117 15.66 8.04 -21.43
C HIS A 117 16.63 8.87 -22.28
N TRP A 118 17.30 9.86 -21.70
CA TRP A 118 18.17 10.76 -22.46
C TRP A 118 19.48 10.11 -22.89
N ASN A 119 20.03 9.19 -22.08
CA ASN A 119 21.18 8.38 -22.48
C ASN A 119 20.91 7.60 -23.78
N LYS A 120 19.69 7.04 -23.92
CA LYS A 120 19.23 6.37 -25.14
C LYS A 120 18.96 7.37 -26.28
N VAL A 121 18.17 8.41 -26.03
CA VAL A 121 17.75 9.38 -27.07
C VAL A 121 18.94 10.11 -27.70
N LEU A 122 19.96 10.45 -26.90
CA LEU A 122 21.15 11.16 -27.37
C LEU A 122 22.23 10.22 -27.93
N GLY A 123 22.03 8.90 -27.87
CA GLY A 123 23.00 7.90 -28.34
C GLY A 123 24.30 7.86 -27.53
N ILE A 124 24.24 8.23 -26.25
CA ILE A 124 25.41 8.28 -25.36
C ILE A 124 25.85 6.87 -24.94
N ASN A 125 24.87 5.99 -24.68
CA ASN A 125 25.08 4.57 -24.34
C ASN A 125 26.07 4.35 -23.16
N ALA A 126 26.08 5.25 -22.18
CA ALA A 126 26.86 5.10 -20.94
C ALA A 126 26.15 4.15 -19.97
N ASP A 127 26.92 3.50 -19.08
CA ASP A 127 26.35 2.64 -18.03
C ASP A 127 25.60 3.47 -16.98
N VAL A 128 24.34 3.13 -16.68
CA VAL A 128 23.56 3.82 -15.64
C VAL A 128 23.68 3.05 -14.33
N LEU A 129 24.45 3.58 -13.38
CA LEU A 129 24.82 2.89 -12.15
C LEU A 129 24.20 3.55 -10.91
N ALA A 130 23.60 2.74 -10.05
CA ALA A 130 23.12 3.18 -8.75
C ALA A 130 24.29 3.23 -7.75
N ILE A 131 24.46 4.35 -7.05
CA ILE A 131 25.35 4.50 -5.91
C ILE A 131 24.64 3.83 -4.72
N PRO A 132 25.20 2.74 -4.16
CA PRO A 132 24.58 2.05 -3.03
C PRO A 132 24.42 2.94 -1.81
N VAL A 133 23.52 2.55 -0.91
CA VAL A 133 23.36 3.17 0.40
C VAL A 133 23.59 2.15 1.51
N ASP A 134 23.97 2.63 2.69
CA ASP A 134 24.01 1.82 3.90
C ASP A 134 22.60 1.65 4.53
N THR A 135 22.53 0.92 5.64
CA THR A 135 21.28 0.70 6.40
C THR A 135 20.72 1.98 7.03
N GLN A 136 21.48 3.08 7.03
CA GLN A 136 21.03 4.40 7.48
C GLN A 136 20.64 5.32 6.31
N GLY A 137 20.69 4.83 5.06
CA GLY A 137 20.36 5.57 3.86
C GLY A 137 21.45 6.53 3.38
N ARG A 138 22.68 6.42 3.88
CA ARG A 138 23.81 7.26 3.44
C ARG A 138 24.48 6.66 2.21
N LEU A 139 24.87 7.52 1.26
CA LEU A 139 25.53 7.09 0.02
C LEU A 139 26.94 6.53 0.26
N ASP A 140 27.30 5.48 -0.47
CA ASP A 140 28.62 4.86 -0.42
C ASP A 140 29.71 5.75 -1.06
N MET A 141 30.54 6.35 -0.21
CA MET A 141 31.65 7.22 -0.60
C MET A 141 32.79 6.47 -1.29
N ALA A 142 33.00 5.18 -1.01
CA ALA A 142 34.00 4.38 -1.71
C ALA A 142 33.56 4.11 -3.15
N PHE A 143 32.28 3.78 -3.35
CA PHE A 143 31.71 3.62 -4.69
C PHE A 143 31.81 4.89 -5.53
N ILE A 144 31.51 6.05 -4.94
CA ILE A 144 31.67 7.36 -5.61
C ILE A 144 33.13 7.57 -6.03
N ARG A 145 34.11 7.33 -5.14
CA ARG A 145 35.54 7.49 -5.47
C ARG A 145 36.01 6.59 -6.61
N ASP A 146 35.49 5.36 -6.67
CA ASP A 146 35.83 4.39 -7.73
C ASP A 146 35.22 4.78 -9.09
N LYS A 147 33.93 5.19 -9.11
CA LYS A 147 33.19 5.41 -10.36
C LYS A 147 33.21 6.84 -10.90
N ALA A 148 33.35 7.85 -10.03
CA ALA A 148 33.33 9.25 -10.45
C ALA A 148 34.37 9.64 -11.52
N PRO A 149 35.58 9.06 -11.59
CA PRO A 149 36.54 9.36 -12.66
C PRO A 149 35.99 9.14 -14.08
N ASN A 150 35.08 8.18 -14.26
CA ASN A 150 34.45 7.86 -15.56
C ASN A 150 33.02 8.41 -15.70
N ALA A 151 32.54 9.17 -14.70
CA ALA A 151 31.17 9.65 -14.69
C ALA A 151 31.00 10.89 -15.58
N LEU A 152 29.96 10.89 -16.42
CA LEU A 152 29.54 12.05 -17.21
C LEU A 152 28.66 13.01 -16.39
N LEU A 153 27.91 12.44 -15.44
CA LEU A 153 27.00 13.15 -14.55
C LEU A 153 26.81 12.32 -13.28
N ILE A 154 26.75 13.00 -12.14
CA ILE A 154 26.37 12.42 -10.86
C ILE A 154 25.07 13.08 -10.41
N CYS A 155 24.07 12.27 -10.05
CA CYS A 155 22.79 12.71 -9.52
C CYS A 155 22.60 12.17 -8.10
N THR A 156 22.41 13.06 -7.13
CA THR A 156 22.02 12.66 -5.77
C THR A 156 20.83 13.50 -5.32
N MET A 157 20.25 13.18 -4.18
CA MET A 157 19.24 13.99 -3.52
C MET A 157 19.79 14.60 -2.24
N ALA A 158 19.25 15.75 -1.86
CA ALA A 158 19.57 16.37 -0.58
C ALA A 158 18.82 15.69 0.59
N VAL A 159 17.55 15.34 0.37
CA VAL A 159 16.67 14.73 1.38
C VAL A 159 15.76 13.70 0.72
N ASN A 160 15.71 12.50 1.28
CA ASN A 160 14.83 11.45 0.79
C ASN A 160 13.37 11.73 1.10
N ASN A 161 12.49 11.59 0.10
CA ASN A 161 11.06 11.85 0.24
C ASN A 161 10.31 10.77 1.03
N GLU A 162 10.84 9.55 1.14
CA GLU A 162 10.24 8.46 1.91
C GLU A 162 10.69 8.48 3.37
N THR A 163 12.00 8.54 3.61
CA THR A 163 12.60 8.43 4.94
C THR A 163 12.88 9.79 5.58
N GLY A 164 13.04 10.85 4.79
CA GLY A 164 13.51 12.14 5.31
C GLY A 164 15.00 12.16 5.64
N VAL A 165 15.76 11.10 5.33
CA VAL A 165 17.23 11.06 5.46
C VAL A 165 17.84 12.14 4.59
N TYR A 166 18.64 12.99 5.22
CA TYR A 166 19.43 14.00 4.51
C TYR A 166 20.86 13.49 4.26
N GLN A 167 21.42 13.85 3.13
CA GLN A 167 22.81 13.55 2.80
C GLN A 167 23.74 14.66 3.33
N ASP A 168 24.99 14.30 3.64
CA ASP A 168 26.05 15.28 3.92
C ASP A 168 26.58 15.82 2.59
N LEU A 169 25.98 16.93 2.13
CA LEU A 169 26.30 17.55 0.84
C LEU A 169 27.75 18.07 0.77
N ASP A 170 28.33 18.49 1.89
CA ASP A 170 29.71 18.97 1.93
C ASP A 170 30.70 17.81 1.81
N ALA A 171 30.44 16.70 2.50
CA ALA A 171 31.23 15.48 2.34
C ALA A 171 31.12 14.93 0.91
N LEU A 172 29.91 14.85 0.34
CA LEU A 172 29.68 14.42 -1.03
C LEU A 172 30.42 15.31 -2.03
N SER A 173 30.28 16.64 -1.90
CA SER A 173 30.98 17.61 -2.73
C SER A 173 32.49 17.37 -2.72
N ARG A 174 33.10 17.26 -1.53
CA ARG A 174 34.54 17.00 -1.39
C ARG A 174 34.95 15.68 -2.04
N CYS A 175 34.20 14.61 -1.80
CA CYS A 175 34.45 13.28 -2.36
C CYS A 175 34.41 13.29 -3.90
N ILE A 176 33.34 13.87 -4.46
CA ILE A 176 33.14 13.99 -5.91
C ILE A 176 34.27 14.81 -6.53
N ARG A 177 34.56 16.00 -5.98
CA ARG A 177 35.56 16.93 -6.55
C ARG A 177 36.99 16.40 -6.44
N GLN A 178 37.30 15.62 -5.40
CA GLN A 178 38.59 14.94 -5.27
C GLN A 178 38.77 13.82 -6.32
N ALA A 179 37.71 13.08 -6.63
CA ALA A 179 37.76 11.99 -7.61
C ALA A 179 37.65 12.50 -9.06
N ASN A 180 36.84 13.53 -9.29
CA ASN A 180 36.64 14.15 -10.59
C ASN A 180 36.27 15.64 -10.41
N PRO A 181 37.23 16.58 -10.60
CA PRO A 181 36.99 18.00 -10.37
C PRO A 181 36.06 18.64 -11.40
N THR A 182 35.88 18.00 -12.57
CA THR A 182 35.13 18.55 -13.71
C THR A 182 33.76 17.93 -13.92
N VAL A 183 33.43 16.81 -13.26
CA VAL A 183 32.10 16.18 -13.44
C VAL A 183 30.99 17.07 -12.93
N PHE A 184 29.88 17.13 -13.65
CA PHE A 184 28.72 17.85 -13.16
C PHE A 184 27.97 17.06 -12.09
N TRP A 185 27.47 17.77 -11.07
CA TRP A 185 26.72 17.20 -9.98
C TRP A 185 25.35 17.86 -9.84
N MET A 186 24.30 17.08 -10.07
CA MET A 186 22.91 17.49 -9.82
C MET A 186 22.48 16.99 -8.45
N VAL A 187 21.91 17.88 -7.64
CA VAL A 187 21.30 17.52 -6.35
C VAL A 187 19.80 17.81 -6.38
N ASP A 188 18.95 16.78 -6.31
CA ASP A 188 17.52 16.95 -6.11
C ASP A 188 17.26 17.58 -4.73
N CYS A 189 16.82 18.85 -4.73
CA CYS A 189 16.54 19.63 -3.53
C CYS A 189 15.04 19.78 -3.24
N VAL A 190 14.19 18.96 -3.86
CA VAL A 190 12.72 19.02 -3.71
C VAL A 190 12.27 18.94 -2.26
N GLN A 191 12.88 18.07 -1.47
CA GLN A 191 12.56 17.91 -0.05
C GLN A 191 13.45 18.75 0.88
N ALA A 192 14.37 19.54 0.33
CA ALA A 192 15.29 20.34 1.14
C ALA A 192 14.80 21.77 1.35
N LEU A 193 14.07 22.35 0.39
CA LEU A 193 13.53 23.71 0.50
C LEU A 193 12.67 23.88 1.76
N GLY A 194 13.06 24.81 2.62
CA GLY A 194 12.39 25.07 3.90
C GLY A 194 12.61 24.03 4.98
N LYS A 195 13.41 22.97 4.73
CA LYS A 195 13.73 21.92 5.71
C LYS A 195 15.22 21.87 6.07
N LEU A 196 16.09 22.25 5.13
CA LEU A 196 17.52 22.41 5.31
C LEU A 196 17.96 23.82 4.93
N ALA A 197 18.97 24.34 5.62
CA ALA A 197 19.69 25.51 5.17
C ALA A 197 20.56 25.09 3.98
N ILE A 198 20.46 25.81 2.87
CA ILE A 198 21.25 25.58 1.66
C ILE A 198 21.84 26.92 1.23
N ASP A 199 23.15 26.92 0.99
CA ASP A 199 23.86 27.98 0.29
C ASP A 199 24.45 27.38 -0.98
N LEU A 200 23.81 27.63 -2.12
CA LEU A 200 24.18 27.02 -3.40
C LEU A 200 25.52 27.54 -3.92
N ALA A 201 25.87 28.78 -3.62
CA ALA A 201 27.13 29.39 -4.05
C ALA A 201 28.34 28.70 -3.40
N SER A 202 28.22 28.31 -2.13
CA SER A 202 29.28 27.59 -1.40
C SER A 202 29.19 26.07 -1.55
N SER A 203 28.02 25.52 -1.89
CA SER A 203 27.86 24.10 -2.19
C SER A 203 28.58 23.76 -3.50
N GLY A 204 29.12 22.56 -3.68
CA GLY A 204 29.72 22.13 -4.96
C GLY A 204 28.71 21.80 -6.06
N ILE A 205 27.42 22.10 -5.86
CA ILE A 205 26.29 21.65 -6.69
C ILE A 205 26.19 22.42 -8.00
N ASP A 206 26.10 21.75 -9.14
CA ASP A 206 26.02 22.41 -10.45
C ASP A 206 24.57 22.64 -10.87
N TYR A 207 23.67 21.73 -10.50
CA TYR A 207 22.25 21.84 -10.75
C TYR A 207 21.44 21.49 -9.50
N ALA A 208 20.46 22.32 -9.15
CA ALA A 208 19.54 22.02 -8.04
C ALA A 208 18.09 22.31 -8.44
N PRO A 209 17.28 21.27 -8.75
CA PRO A 209 15.84 21.42 -8.93
C PRO A 209 15.10 21.52 -7.60
N PHE A 210 14.05 22.34 -7.59
CA PHE A 210 13.15 22.60 -6.47
C PHE A 210 11.69 22.55 -6.92
N SER A 211 10.78 22.34 -5.97
CA SER A 211 9.33 22.24 -6.24
C SER A 211 8.52 23.06 -5.25
N GLY A 212 7.57 23.87 -5.75
CA GLY A 212 6.74 24.72 -4.91
C GLY A 212 5.74 23.93 -4.04
N HIS A 213 5.08 22.92 -4.61
CA HIS A 213 4.01 22.19 -3.90
C HIS A 213 4.48 21.26 -2.78
N LYS A 214 5.80 21.14 -2.57
CA LYS A 214 6.36 20.50 -1.37
C LYS A 214 6.51 21.46 -0.19
N LEU A 215 6.23 22.75 -0.41
CA LEU A 215 6.29 23.80 0.60
C LEU A 215 5.21 24.86 0.37
N TYR A 216 3.95 24.44 0.44
CA TYR A 216 2.74 25.25 0.48
C TYR A 216 2.48 26.24 -0.67
N ALA A 217 3.24 26.16 -1.75
CA ALA A 217 2.92 26.84 -3.01
C ALA A 217 2.05 25.93 -3.90
N PRO A 218 1.37 26.48 -4.94
CA PRO A 218 0.56 25.66 -5.84
C PRO A 218 1.37 24.60 -6.59
N LYS A 219 0.68 23.56 -7.05
CA LYS A 219 1.22 22.61 -8.04
C LYS A 219 1.46 23.35 -9.36
N GLY A 220 2.40 22.84 -10.17
CA GLY A 220 2.70 23.44 -11.48
C GLY A 220 3.72 24.58 -11.47
N ILE A 221 4.51 24.73 -10.39
CA ILE A 221 5.65 25.65 -10.31
C ILE A 221 6.85 24.98 -9.62
N GLY A 222 8.03 25.19 -10.18
CA GLY A 222 9.32 24.79 -9.64
C GLY A 222 10.41 25.79 -9.98
N MET A 223 11.62 25.50 -9.53
CA MET A 223 12.82 26.28 -9.85
C MET A 223 13.97 25.35 -10.17
N LEU A 224 14.86 25.76 -11.06
CA LEU A 224 16.13 25.11 -11.33
C LEU A 224 17.25 26.12 -11.12
N TYR A 225 18.16 25.81 -10.20
CA TYR A 225 19.44 26.48 -10.11
C TYR A 225 20.43 25.84 -11.08
N ILE A 226 21.23 26.69 -11.73
CA ILE A 226 22.31 26.31 -12.63
C ILE A 226 23.53 27.14 -12.21
N ARG A 227 24.61 26.47 -11.82
CA ARG A 227 25.88 27.15 -11.48
C ARG A 227 26.38 27.94 -12.69
N ASP A 228 27.01 29.07 -12.41
CA ASP A 228 27.75 29.80 -13.44
C ASP A 228 28.82 28.91 -14.09
N GLY A 229 28.88 28.91 -15.42
CA GLY A 229 29.75 28.02 -16.21
C GLY A 229 29.26 26.58 -16.41
N ALA A 230 28.18 26.14 -15.75
CA ALA A 230 27.58 24.85 -16.06
C ALA A 230 26.84 24.91 -17.42
N PRO A 231 26.89 23.83 -18.24
CA PRO A 231 26.24 23.82 -19.54
C PRO A 231 24.72 23.90 -19.40
N PHE A 232 24.06 24.43 -20.43
CA PHE A 232 22.61 24.57 -20.42
C PHE A 232 22.03 24.32 -21.79
N THR A 233 21.06 23.40 -21.87
CA THR A 233 20.25 23.13 -23.05
C THR A 233 18.77 23.34 -22.70
N PRO A 234 18.05 24.26 -23.36
CA PRO A 234 16.62 24.46 -23.11
C PRO A 234 15.83 23.17 -23.36
N PHE A 235 15.14 22.67 -22.33
CA PHE A 235 14.21 21.54 -22.47
C PHE A 235 12.95 21.95 -23.26
N ILE A 236 12.48 23.18 -23.04
CA ILE A 236 11.37 23.80 -23.79
C ILE A 236 11.91 24.97 -24.60
N ALA A 237 12.03 24.78 -25.91
CA ALA A 237 12.42 25.82 -26.87
C ALA A 237 11.20 26.63 -27.36
N GLY A 238 11.40 27.89 -27.73
CA GLY A 238 10.32 28.79 -28.15
C GLY A 238 10.67 30.27 -28.07
N GLY A 239 9.69 31.09 -27.66
CA GLY A 239 9.70 32.55 -27.78
C GLY A 239 10.64 33.34 -26.86
N GLY A 240 11.57 32.68 -26.17
CA GLY A 240 12.64 33.38 -25.44
C GLY A 240 12.29 33.83 -24.01
N GLN A 241 11.19 33.35 -23.43
CA GLN A 241 10.86 33.59 -22.00
C GLN A 241 11.96 33.04 -21.07
N GLU A 242 11.99 33.52 -19.82
CA GLU A 242 13.06 33.23 -18.85
C GLU A 242 14.47 33.52 -19.43
N GLY A 243 14.61 34.56 -20.26
CA GLY A 243 15.87 34.93 -20.89
C GLY A 243 16.37 33.91 -21.92
N GLY A 244 15.45 33.19 -22.59
CA GLY A 244 15.76 32.12 -23.54
C GLY A 244 16.03 30.76 -22.90
N LEU A 245 16.02 30.68 -21.57
CA LEU A 245 16.35 29.45 -20.86
C LEU A 245 15.17 28.47 -20.83
N ARG A 246 13.93 28.96 -20.72
CA ARG A 246 12.73 28.14 -20.64
C ARG A 246 11.55 28.88 -21.25
N SER A 247 11.14 28.45 -22.44
CA SER A 247 10.07 29.14 -23.19
C SER A 247 8.66 28.83 -22.67
N GLY A 248 7.71 29.67 -23.07
CA GLY A 248 6.31 29.63 -22.64
C GLY A 248 6.01 30.77 -21.66
N THR A 249 4.84 31.40 -21.82
CA THR A 249 4.41 32.51 -20.97
C THR A 249 4.46 32.13 -19.49
N GLU A 250 5.01 33.03 -18.68
CA GLU A 250 5.34 32.79 -17.28
C GLU A 250 4.07 32.63 -16.42
N ASN A 251 4.07 31.65 -15.52
CA ASN A 251 2.96 31.37 -14.62
C ASN A 251 2.95 32.33 -13.42
N LEU A 252 2.56 33.59 -13.65
CA LEU A 252 2.55 34.64 -12.63
C LEU A 252 1.74 34.32 -11.38
N PRO A 253 0.53 33.73 -11.46
CA PRO A 253 -0.21 33.34 -10.26
C PRO A 253 0.58 32.39 -9.36
N ALA A 254 1.27 31.41 -9.96
CA ALA A 254 2.09 30.49 -9.19
C ALA A 254 3.37 31.13 -8.65
N MET A 255 3.97 32.09 -9.38
CA MET A 255 5.12 32.87 -8.88
C MET A 255 4.73 33.80 -7.73
N ALA A 256 3.54 34.40 -7.76
CA ALA A 256 3.03 35.23 -6.66
C ALA A 256 2.86 34.39 -5.39
N ALA A 257 2.23 33.23 -5.51
CA ALA A 257 2.06 32.30 -4.40
C ALA A 257 3.40 31.78 -3.86
N LEU A 258 4.32 31.41 -4.74
CA LEU A 258 5.66 30.96 -4.34
C LEU A 258 6.43 32.07 -3.62
N LYS A 259 6.28 33.34 -4.04
CA LYS A 259 6.91 34.48 -3.37
C LYS A 259 6.49 34.59 -1.92
N VAL A 260 5.19 34.41 -1.60
CA VAL A 260 4.70 34.43 -0.21
C VAL A 260 5.45 33.41 0.65
N VAL A 261 5.59 32.18 0.17
CA VAL A 261 6.33 31.12 0.87
C VAL A 261 7.81 31.49 1.05
N LEU A 262 8.45 32.03 0.01
CA LEU A 262 9.85 32.44 0.06
C LEU A 262 10.07 33.61 1.03
N ASP A 263 9.15 34.58 1.06
CA ASP A 263 9.20 35.71 2.00
C ASP A 263 9.04 35.22 3.45
N MET A 264 8.18 34.23 3.69
CA MET A 264 8.05 33.59 5.01
C MET A 264 9.33 32.87 5.43
N LEU A 265 9.99 32.14 4.52
CA LEU A 265 11.28 31.50 4.79
C LEU A 265 12.39 32.53 5.07
N ASN A 266 12.41 33.63 4.32
CA ASN A 266 13.37 34.71 4.48
C ASN A 266 13.13 35.57 5.74
N GLY A 267 11.99 35.39 6.43
CA GLY A 267 11.57 36.20 7.57
C GLY A 267 11.06 37.59 7.20
N ASP A 268 10.73 37.82 5.92
CA ASP A 268 10.24 39.08 5.38
C ASP A 268 8.70 39.22 5.47
N ALA A 269 7.99 38.13 5.81
CA ALA A 269 6.54 38.11 6.01
C ALA A 269 6.13 38.23 7.49
N GLN A 270 4.89 38.65 7.73
CA GLN A 270 4.30 38.67 9.09
C GLN A 270 4.03 37.26 9.61
N GLU A 271 3.49 36.39 8.75
CA GLU A 271 3.33 34.97 9.03
C GLU A 271 4.69 34.28 9.03
N ARG A 272 4.88 33.31 9.94
CA ARG A 272 6.14 32.61 10.11
C ARG A 272 5.93 31.11 10.16
N PHE A 273 6.89 30.41 9.61
CA PHE A 273 7.03 28.98 9.79
C PHE A 273 7.59 28.66 11.19
N GLU A 274 7.25 27.48 11.68
CA GLU A 274 7.77 26.98 12.96
C GLU A 274 9.28 26.72 12.88
N SER A 275 9.95 26.93 14.02
CA SER A 275 11.39 26.69 14.15
C SER A 275 11.75 25.21 13.98
N LYS A 276 13.00 24.93 13.61
CA LYS A 276 13.52 23.55 13.51
C LYS A 276 13.37 22.80 14.84
N GLU A 277 13.58 23.48 15.96
CA GLU A 277 13.48 22.97 17.32
C GLU A 277 12.02 22.61 17.66
N THR A 278 11.07 23.48 17.33
CA THR A 278 9.63 23.20 17.48
C THR A 278 9.24 21.95 16.69
N LEU A 279 9.62 21.88 15.42
CA LEU A 279 9.27 20.77 14.53
C LEU A 279 9.90 19.44 15.00
N LYS A 280 11.12 19.47 15.55
CA LYS A 280 11.73 18.29 16.21
C LYS A 280 10.87 17.83 17.40
N GLY A 281 10.44 18.77 18.24
CA GLY A 281 9.54 18.47 19.36
C GLY A 281 8.21 17.87 18.90
N TYR A 282 7.65 18.37 17.79
CA TYR A 282 6.41 17.85 17.21
C TYR A 282 6.58 16.42 16.74
N ARG A 283 7.68 16.12 16.05
CA ARG A 283 8.02 14.76 15.61
C ARG A 283 8.14 13.79 16.79
N LEU A 284 8.79 14.20 17.88
CA LEU A 284 8.92 13.37 19.07
C LEU A 284 7.57 13.12 19.75
N LYS A 285 6.68 14.12 19.80
CA LYS A 285 5.32 13.96 20.32
C LYS A 285 4.49 12.98 19.48
N LEU A 286 4.62 13.02 18.15
CA LEU A 286 3.98 12.07 17.24
C LEU A 286 4.52 10.65 17.44
N LEU A 287 5.84 10.50 17.57
CA LEU A 287 6.45 9.20 17.87
C LEU A 287 5.95 8.64 19.20
N ALA A 288 5.93 9.45 20.26
CA ALA A 288 5.41 9.04 21.56
C ALA A 288 3.93 8.63 21.50
N ALA A 289 3.12 9.32 20.68
CA ALA A 289 1.73 8.94 20.45
C ALA A 289 1.61 7.61 19.69
N LEU A 290 2.48 7.34 18.72
CA LEU A 290 2.55 6.06 18.01
C LEU A 290 2.98 4.93 18.95
N GLU A 291 3.99 5.13 19.79
CA GLU A 291 4.45 4.15 20.78
C GLU A 291 3.36 3.87 21.83
N GLN A 292 2.66 4.91 22.31
CA GLN A 292 1.51 4.76 23.20
C GLN A 292 0.35 3.99 22.54
N ALA A 293 0.19 4.15 21.23
CA ALA A 293 -0.88 3.56 20.45
C ALA A 293 -0.60 2.07 20.14
N PHE A 294 0.60 1.75 19.65
CA PHE A 294 0.92 0.44 19.08
C PHE A 294 1.96 -0.37 19.88
N GLY A 295 2.52 0.19 20.95
CA GLY A 295 3.60 -0.42 21.70
C GLY A 295 4.94 -0.19 21.00
N GLU A 296 5.63 -1.27 20.63
CA GLU A 296 6.91 -1.17 19.93
C GLU A 296 6.72 -0.66 18.48
N VAL A 297 7.35 0.47 18.16
CA VAL A 297 7.37 1.06 16.83
C VAL A 297 8.80 0.99 16.29
N THR A 298 8.99 0.30 15.18
CA THR A 298 10.31 0.19 14.55
C THR A 298 10.53 1.37 13.61
N LEU A 299 11.45 2.28 13.98
CA LEU A 299 11.90 3.31 13.06
C LEU A 299 12.78 2.70 11.96
N ASN A 300 12.51 3.04 10.71
CA ASN A 300 13.26 2.52 9.56
C ASN A 300 14.60 3.25 9.34
N HIS A 301 14.91 4.25 10.18
CA HIS A 301 16.19 4.96 10.22
C HIS A 301 16.31 5.75 11.54
N SER A 302 17.52 6.23 11.86
CA SER A 302 17.73 7.12 13.01
C SER A 302 17.07 8.49 12.83
N LEU A 303 16.50 9.05 13.90
CA LEU A 303 15.95 10.41 13.91
C LEU A 303 17.03 11.50 13.82
N GLU A 304 18.29 11.17 14.13
CA GLU A 304 19.40 12.12 14.12
C GLU A 304 19.76 12.59 12.71
N ASN A 305 19.58 11.71 11.72
CA ASN A 305 20.00 11.94 10.34
C ASN A 305 18.82 12.29 9.41
N THR A 306 17.72 12.78 9.96
CA THR A 306 16.50 13.05 9.20
C THR A 306 15.91 14.42 9.46
N VAL A 307 15.18 14.93 8.46
CA VAL A 307 14.49 16.21 8.59
C VAL A 307 13.43 16.13 9.70
N PRO A 308 13.21 17.22 10.46
CA PRO A 308 12.29 17.21 11.61
C PRO A 308 10.84 16.90 11.27
N THR A 309 10.46 16.96 10.00
CA THR A 309 9.06 16.88 9.59
C THR A 309 8.66 15.52 9.01
N THR A 310 9.55 14.51 9.08
CA THR A 310 9.31 13.17 8.54
C THR A 310 9.59 12.09 9.58
N LEU A 311 8.69 11.11 9.65
CA LEU A 311 8.85 9.82 10.32
C LEU A 311 8.60 8.72 9.29
N ASN A 312 9.50 7.75 9.23
CA ASN A 312 9.31 6.52 8.49
C ASN A 312 9.48 5.34 9.46
N PHE A 313 8.41 4.58 9.64
CA PHE A 313 8.33 3.55 10.66
C PHE A 313 7.50 2.36 10.19
N SER A 314 7.63 1.26 10.90
CA SER A 314 6.93 0.01 10.69
C SER A 314 6.38 -0.48 12.02
N ILE A 315 5.21 -1.12 11.99
CA ILE A 315 4.57 -1.72 13.17
C ILE A 315 4.49 -3.22 12.92
N ALA A 316 5.15 -4.02 13.76
CA ALA A 316 5.15 -5.46 13.62
C ALA A 316 3.73 -6.04 13.69
N GLY A 317 3.43 -7.00 12.81
CA GLY A 317 2.10 -7.63 12.74
C GLY A 317 1.03 -6.83 12.00
N PHE A 318 1.35 -5.64 11.47
CA PHE A 318 0.46 -4.85 10.63
C PHE A 318 1.06 -4.59 9.25
N SER A 319 0.22 -4.69 8.21
CA SER A 319 0.58 -4.21 6.88
C SER A 319 0.46 -2.69 6.79
N SER A 320 1.18 -2.07 5.84
CA SER A 320 1.08 -0.63 5.59
C SER A 320 -0.37 -0.23 5.22
N LYS A 321 -1.08 -1.09 4.50
CA LYS A 321 -2.48 -0.87 4.12
C LYS A 321 -3.41 -0.77 5.33
N GLU A 322 -3.27 -1.66 6.30
CA GLU A 322 -4.12 -1.66 7.50
C GLU A 322 -3.93 -0.39 8.33
N ILE A 323 -2.68 0.03 8.55
CA ILE A 323 -2.40 1.27 9.30
C ILE A 323 -2.90 2.49 8.53
N MET A 324 -2.74 2.52 7.21
CA MET A 324 -3.29 3.60 6.37
C MET A 324 -4.82 3.65 6.42
N ASP A 325 -5.50 2.51 6.33
CA ASP A 325 -6.96 2.42 6.40
C ASP A 325 -7.48 2.86 7.78
N LEU A 326 -6.81 2.41 8.85
CA LEU A 326 -7.11 2.81 10.23
C LEU A 326 -6.97 4.33 10.44
N PHE A 327 -5.83 4.90 10.05
CA PHE A 327 -5.60 6.34 10.18
C PHE A 327 -6.55 7.14 9.29
N ASP A 328 -6.86 6.65 8.10
CA ASP A 328 -7.82 7.32 7.22
C ASP A 328 -9.22 7.41 7.86
N ALA A 329 -9.68 6.31 8.47
CA ALA A 329 -10.92 6.24 9.24
C ALA A 329 -10.90 7.16 10.46
N ALA A 330 -9.74 7.37 11.08
CA ALA A 330 -9.54 8.35 12.16
C ALA A 330 -9.43 9.81 11.66
N GLY A 331 -9.51 10.06 10.34
CA GLY A 331 -9.37 11.39 9.76
C GLY A 331 -7.93 11.91 9.71
N LEU A 332 -6.94 11.00 9.74
CA LEU A 332 -5.51 11.25 9.53
C LEU A 332 -5.14 10.81 8.12
N ARG A 333 -4.33 11.58 7.39
CA ARG A 333 -3.80 11.17 6.08
C ARG A 333 -2.31 10.94 6.17
N VAL A 334 -1.90 9.70 5.96
CA VAL A 334 -0.50 9.27 5.87
C VAL A 334 -0.28 8.53 4.55
N SER A 335 0.95 8.16 4.26
CA SER A 335 1.31 7.42 3.04
C SER A 335 2.13 6.18 3.36
N SER A 336 2.13 5.20 2.46
CA SER A 336 3.18 4.18 2.42
C SER A 336 4.44 4.76 1.76
N GLY A 337 5.61 4.16 2.02
CA GLY A 337 6.85 4.54 1.32
C GLY A 337 6.72 4.47 -0.22
N SER A 338 6.03 3.45 -0.74
CA SER A 338 5.85 3.18 -2.17
C SER A 338 4.77 4.03 -2.86
N ALA A 339 4.79 5.35 -2.67
CA ALA A 339 3.71 6.27 -3.04
C ALA A 339 3.36 6.39 -4.56
N CYS A 340 3.87 5.55 -5.47
CA CYS A 340 3.73 5.78 -6.93
C CYS A 340 3.28 4.59 -7.79
N SER A 341 2.86 3.46 -7.22
CA SER A 341 2.14 2.45 -8.03
C SER A 341 1.32 1.53 -7.14
N SER A 342 0.00 1.51 -7.37
CA SER A 342 -0.99 0.64 -6.70
C SER A 342 -0.75 -0.87 -6.81
N LYS A 343 0.34 -1.28 -7.48
CA LYS A 343 0.76 -2.68 -7.68
C LYS A 343 2.00 -3.09 -6.87
N VAL A 344 2.73 -2.16 -6.26
CA VAL A 344 3.99 -2.48 -5.56
C VAL A 344 3.78 -2.36 -4.06
N THR A 345 3.80 -3.51 -3.39
CA THR A 345 3.58 -3.68 -1.94
C THR A 345 4.80 -3.36 -1.09
N ARG A 346 5.95 -2.97 -1.69
CA ARG A 346 7.24 -2.73 -1.00
C ARG A 346 7.86 -1.37 -1.30
N SER A 347 8.55 -0.79 -0.31
CA SER A 347 9.43 0.37 -0.51
C SER A 347 10.78 -0.06 -1.12
N PHE A 348 11.04 0.36 -2.35
CA PHE A 348 12.34 0.16 -3.00
C PHE A 348 13.48 0.92 -2.28
N VAL A 349 13.17 2.00 -1.57
CA VAL A 349 14.14 2.76 -0.78
C VAL A 349 14.62 1.93 0.40
N LEU A 350 13.70 1.32 1.14
CA LEU A 350 14.05 0.47 2.28
C LEU A 350 14.72 -0.85 1.83
N ASP A 351 14.32 -1.38 0.68
CA ASP A 351 15.01 -2.52 0.04
C ASP A 351 16.46 -2.15 -0.34
N ALA A 352 16.68 -0.95 -0.91
CA ALA A 352 18.02 -0.45 -1.23
C ALA A 352 18.88 -0.21 0.02
N MET A 353 18.27 0.10 1.17
CA MET A 353 18.93 0.18 2.47
C MET A 353 19.24 -1.19 3.07
N GLY A 354 18.80 -2.29 2.46
CA GLY A 354 19.02 -3.64 2.96
C GLY A 354 18.24 -3.96 4.23
N LEU A 355 17.11 -3.27 4.46
CA LEU A 355 16.25 -3.56 5.61
C LEU A 355 15.48 -4.88 5.41
N PRO A 356 15.07 -5.56 6.51
CA PRO A 356 14.19 -6.71 6.46
C PRO A 356 12.93 -6.48 5.61
N ARG A 357 12.57 -7.48 4.79
CA ARG A 357 11.41 -7.47 3.88
C ARG A 357 10.12 -6.97 4.53
N TRP A 358 9.85 -7.41 5.76
CA TRP A 358 8.64 -7.02 6.48
C TRP A 358 8.57 -5.52 6.78
N GLN A 359 9.71 -4.83 6.98
CA GLN A 359 9.74 -3.37 7.15
C GLN A 359 9.37 -2.67 5.85
N SER A 360 9.91 -3.11 4.72
CA SER A 360 9.57 -2.59 3.39
C SER A 360 8.08 -2.75 3.04
N GLU A 361 7.43 -3.83 3.49
CA GLU A 361 6.00 -4.12 3.27
C GLU A 361 5.07 -3.35 4.23
N SER A 362 5.54 -3.08 5.45
CA SER A 362 4.77 -2.41 6.52
C SER A 362 5.08 -0.92 6.69
N ALA A 363 5.98 -0.35 5.89
CA ALA A 363 6.46 1.02 6.06
C ALA A 363 5.36 2.07 5.89
N ILE A 364 5.23 2.92 6.91
CA ILE A 364 4.39 4.10 6.94
C ILE A 364 5.30 5.33 6.98
N ARG A 365 5.00 6.28 6.09
CA ARG A 365 5.53 7.64 6.15
C ARG A 365 4.47 8.58 6.69
N LEU A 366 4.79 9.18 7.82
CA LEU A 366 4.09 10.31 8.40
C LEU A 366 4.94 11.56 8.17
N SER A 367 4.40 12.53 7.45
CA SER A 367 5.12 13.76 7.14
C SER A 367 4.26 15.00 7.26
N PHE A 368 4.75 16.00 7.96
CA PHE A 368 4.13 17.31 8.07
C PHE A 368 5.05 18.37 7.46
N GLY A 369 4.61 19.62 7.43
CA GLY A 369 5.44 20.72 6.98
C GLY A 369 5.60 21.79 8.05
N PRO A 370 6.42 22.81 7.78
CA PRO A 370 6.77 23.83 8.77
C PRO A 370 5.63 24.80 9.13
N ALA A 371 4.46 24.70 8.50
CA ALA A 371 3.25 25.45 8.89
C ALA A 371 2.33 24.68 9.86
N MET A 372 2.69 23.45 10.25
CA MET A 372 1.88 22.68 11.20
C MET A 372 1.81 23.41 12.54
N THR A 373 0.61 23.54 13.08
CA THR A 373 0.38 24.22 14.37
C THR A 373 0.39 23.26 15.55
N ALA A 374 0.61 23.78 16.76
CA ALA A 374 0.53 23.00 18.00
C ALA A 374 -0.85 22.34 18.20
N ALA A 375 -1.93 23.03 17.84
CA ALA A 375 -3.29 22.51 17.97
C ALA A 375 -3.56 21.36 17.00
N GLU A 376 -3.11 21.46 15.74
CA GLU A 376 -3.20 20.36 14.78
C GLU A 376 -2.37 19.15 15.22
N LEU A 377 -1.20 19.39 15.81
CA LEU A 377 -0.36 18.33 16.37
C LEU A 377 -1.03 17.61 17.53
N GLU A 378 -1.57 18.34 18.50
CA GLU A 378 -2.24 17.76 19.66
C GLU A 378 -3.45 16.91 19.22
N ALA A 379 -4.24 17.43 18.28
CA ALA A 379 -5.34 16.69 17.68
C ALA A 379 -4.85 15.46 16.89
N ALA A 380 -3.67 15.51 16.27
CA ALA A 380 -3.08 14.37 15.58
C ALA A 380 -2.68 13.27 16.57
N CYS A 381 -1.98 13.62 17.64
CA CYS A 381 -1.59 12.70 18.70
C CYS A 381 -2.82 12.03 19.35
N GLU A 382 -3.86 12.81 19.67
CA GLU A 382 -5.11 12.28 20.24
C GLU A 382 -5.78 11.26 19.32
N ARG A 383 -5.84 11.56 18.01
CA ARG A 383 -6.42 10.65 17.01
C ARG A 383 -5.62 9.39 16.80
N ILE A 384 -4.28 9.46 16.81
CA ILE A 384 -3.42 8.28 16.74
C ILE A 384 -3.74 7.32 17.91
N VAL A 385 -3.82 7.86 19.12
CA VAL A 385 -4.11 7.06 20.33
C VAL A 385 -5.55 6.51 20.32
N THR A 386 -6.51 7.29 19.85
CA THR A 386 -7.91 6.87 19.72
C THR A 386 -8.07 5.79 18.64
N ALA A 387 -7.37 5.92 17.52
CA ALA A 387 -7.38 4.93 16.43
C ALA A 387 -6.83 3.57 16.89
N ALA A 388 -5.75 3.55 17.67
CA ALA A 388 -5.31 2.28 18.25
C ALA A 388 -6.29 1.71 19.28
N SER A 389 -7.08 2.55 19.94
CA SER A 389 -8.10 2.07 20.88
C SER A 389 -9.22 1.32 20.14
N SER A 390 -9.56 1.64 18.89
CA SER A 390 -10.50 0.79 18.11
C SER A 390 -9.89 -0.56 17.72
N LEU A 391 -8.57 -0.65 17.58
CA LEU A 391 -7.89 -1.94 17.38
C LEU A 391 -7.96 -2.84 18.63
N THR A 392 -7.96 -2.28 19.84
CA THR A 392 -8.13 -3.09 21.06
C THR A 392 -9.53 -3.67 21.17
N HIS A 393 -10.56 -2.96 20.70
CA HIS A 393 -11.93 -3.50 20.63
C HIS A 393 -12.02 -4.68 19.66
N SER A 394 -11.21 -4.67 18.60
CA SER A 394 -11.10 -5.76 17.61
C SER A 394 -10.04 -6.81 17.97
N CYS A 395 -9.42 -6.73 19.16
CA CYS A 395 -8.35 -7.62 19.61
C CYS A 395 -7.13 -7.72 18.67
N LEU A 396 -6.86 -6.69 17.88
CA LEU A 396 -5.67 -6.60 17.03
C LEU A 396 -4.46 -6.03 17.81
N LEU A 397 -4.70 -5.38 18.96
CA LEU A 397 -3.67 -4.93 19.89
C LEU A 397 -4.00 -5.38 21.32
N THR A 398 -3.00 -5.85 22.05
CA THR A 398 -3.08 -6.14 23.49
C THR A 398 -2.52 -4.96 24.29
N ARG A 399 -3.33 -4.31 25.12
CA ARG A 399 -2.87 -3.33 26.12
C ARG A 399 -2.74 -4.01 27.48
N ASP A 400 -1.71 -3.66 28.25
CA ASP A 400 -1.53 -4.14 29.62
C ASP A 400 -2.76 -3.88 30.48
N SER A 401 -3.43 -4.97 30.89
CA SER A 401 -4.28 -5.21 32.07
C SER A 401 -5.36 -4.21 32.52
N ARG A 402 -5.69 -3.14 31.77
CA ARG A 402 -6.69 -2.12 32.22
C ARG A 402 -7.89 -1.87 31.32
N SER A 403 -8.03 -2.53 30.17
CA SER A 403 -9.30 -2.49 29.42
C SER A 403 -10.32 -3.39 30.10
N THR A 404 -11.43 -2.83 30.58
CA THR A 404 -12.55 -3.58 31.12
C THR A 404 -13.16 -4.48 30.05
N ASP A 405 -13.50 -5.73 30.39
CA ASP A 405 -14.08 -6.76 29.48
C ASP A 405 -15.34 -6.32 28.72
N ALA A 406 -15.98 -5.21 29.12
CA ALA A 406 -17.28 -4.77 28.63
C ALA A 406 -17.29 -4.22 27.18
N ASP A 407 -16.14 -3.90 26.59
CA ASP A 407 -16.08 -3.17 25.31
C ASP A 407 -15.61 -4.03 24.10
N ARG A 408 -15.31 -5.32 24.26
CA ARG A 408 -14.83 -6.16 23.14
C ARG A 408 -16.00 -6.71 22.32
N GLU A 409 -15.96 -6.54 21.00
CA GLU A 409 -16.93 -7.21 20.12
C GLU A 409 -16.60 -8.71 20.08
N PRO A 410 -17.51 -9.61 20.50
CA PRO A 410 -17.23 -11.04 20.53
C PRO A 410 -17.01 -11.58 19.12
N LEU A 411 -15.94 -12.35 18.92
CA LEU A 411 -15.69 -13.02 17.65
C LEU A 411 -16.74 -14.10 17.39
N GLN A 412 -17.45 -14.03 16.26
CA GLN A 412 -18.46 -15.02 15.89
C GLN A 412 -18.37 -15.45 14.43
N GLY A 413 -18.31 -16.77 14.23
CA GLY A 413 -18.33 -17.44 12.94
C GLY A 413 -16.99 -17.39 12.23
N LEU A 414 -17.06 -17.37 10.89
CA LEU A 414 -15.92 -17.54 10.01
C LEU A 414 -15.22 -16.22 9.70
N VAL A 415 -13.89 -16.22 9.84
CA VAL A 415 -12.98 -15.12 9.48
C VAL A 415 -11.88 -15.67 8.57
N GLN A 416 -11.63 -14.96 7.48
CA GLN A 416 -10.53 -15.21 6.55
C GLN A 416 -9.41 -14.21 6.81
N PHE A 417 -8.20 -14.71 7.00
CA PHE A 417 -6.97 -13.94 6.91
C PHE A 417 -6.22 -14.35 5.64
N LYS A 418 -5.49 -13.41 5.03
CA LYS A 418 -4.69 -13.68 3.82
C LYS A 418 -3.30 -13.08 3.94
N ASP A 419 -2.33 -13.78 3.37
CA ASP A 419 -0.99 -13.28 3.09
C ASP A 419 -0.54 -13.81 1.72
N ASP A 420 -0.18 -12.90 0.80
CA ASP A 420 0.31 -13.21 -0.56
C ASP A 420 -0.49 -14.28 -1.36
N GLY A 421 -1.81 -14.34 -1.14
CA GLY A 421 -2.71 -15.32 -1.78
C GLY A 421 -3.02 -16.54 -0.92
N ALA A 422 -2.16 -16.91 0.02
CA ALA A 422 -2.45 -17.94 1.02
C ALA A 422 -3.52 -17.46 2.01
N CYS A 423 -4.37 -18.36 2.46
CA CYS A 423 -5.54 -18.12 3.29
C CYS A 423 -5.41 -18.91 4.61
N CYS A 424 -5.61 -18.22 5.73
CA CYS A 424 -5.82 -18.83 7.03
C CYS A 424 -7.27 -18.59 7.44
N TRP A 425 -7.95 -19.63 7.90
CA TRP A 425 -9.33 -19.53 8.36
C TRP A 425 -9.43 -19.69 9.86
N VAL A 426 -10.26 -18.85 10.49
CA VAL A 426 -10.62 -18.97 11.90
C VAL A 426 -12.12 -19.08 12.01
N TYR A 427 -12.60 -20.12 12.71
CA TYR A 427 -14.01 -20.25 13.07
C TYR A 427 -14.16 -20.20 14.58
N THR A 428 -15.04 -19.33 15.07
CA THR A 428 -15.31 -19.19 16.51
C THR A 428 -16.81 -19.33 16.80
N ASP A 429 -17.14 -20.13 17.80
CA ASP A 429 -18.45 -20.12 18.42
C ASP A 429 -18.44 -19.15 19.61
N LYS A 430 -19.29 -18.13 19.56
CA LYS A 430 -19.34 -17.05 20.54
C LYS A 430 -19.81 -17.53 21.91
N ASP A 431 -20.73 -18.49 21.96
CA ASP A 431 -21.38 -18.91 23.20
C ASP A 431 -20.46 -19.83 24.00
N SER A 432 -19.77 -20.77 23.33
CA SER A 432 -18.78 -21.64 23.97
C SER A 432 -17.37 -21.04 24.04
N ARG A 433 -17.11 -19.98 23.28
CA ARG A 433 -15.78 -19.39 23.01
C ARG A 433 -14.78 -20.40 22.41
N GLU A 434 -15.28 -21.49 21.85
CA GLU A 434 -14.46 -22.49 21.19
C GLU A 434 -14.07 -22.02 19.79
N THR A 435 -12.80 -22.24 19.43
CA THR A 435 -12.26 -21.77 18.15
C THR A 435 -11.43 -22.84 17.45
N LEU A 436 -11.45 -22.77 16.13
CA LEU A 436 -10.62 -23.56 15.22
C LEU A 436 -9.75 -22.60 14.39
N ILE A 437 -8.50 -22.98 14.18
CA ILE A 437 -7.58 -22.28 13.27
C ILE A 437 -7.19 -23.28 12.18
N VAL A 438 -7.36 -22.92 10.92
CA VAL A 438 -7.07 -23.78 9.76
C VAL A 438 -6.06 -23.06 8.85
N ASP A 439 -5.00 -23.77 8.46
CA ASP A 439 -3.89 -23.31 7.61
C ASP A 439 -3.21 -22.02 8.14
N PRO A 440 -2.61 -22.05 9.35
CA PRO A 440 -2.01 -20.85 9.94
C PRO A 440 -0.69 -20.44 9.26
N LEU A 441 -0.60 -19.15 8.89
CA LEU A 441 0.52 -18.59 8.12
C LEU A 441 1.54 -17.83 9.01
N PRO A 442 2.84 -17.80 8.64
CA PRO A 442 3.88 -17.16 9.44
C PRO A 442 3.65 -15.67 9.66
N ALA A 443 3.21 -14.96 8.61
CA ALA A 443 2.89 -13.53 8.67
C ALA A 443 1.75 -13.21 9.66
N LEU A 444 0.92 -14.20 10.02
CA LEU A 444 -0.25 -14.04 10.87
C LEU A 444 -0.02 -14.47 12.32
N LYS A 445 1.17 -15.00 12.67
CA LYS A 445 1.46 -15.55 14.01
C LYS A 445 1.00 -14.66 15.15
N HIS A 446 1.51 -13.42 15.19
CA HIS A 446 1.22 -12.47 16.26
C HIS A 446 -0.27 -12.11 16.30
N ARG A 447 -0.89 -11.97 15.13
CA ARG A 447 -2.32 -11.64 15.01
C ARG A 447 -3.21 -12.75 15.56
N LEU A 448 -2.91 -14.01 15.22
CA LEU A 448 -3.66 -15.17 15.71
C LEU A 448 -3.50 -15.33 17.23
N LEU A 449 -2.27 -15.21 17.75
CA LEU A 449 -2.02 -15.25 19.19
C LEU A 449 -2.75 -14.13 19.95
N ASN A 450 -2.70 -12.90 19.44
CA ASN A 450 -3.41 -11.77 20.03
C ASN A 450 -4.92 -11.98 20.01
N LEU A 451 -5.47 -12.47 18.90
CA LEU A 451 -6.89 -12.76 18.77
C LEU A 451 -7.34 -13.77 19.82
N VAL A 452 -6.64 -14.90 19.94
CA VAL A 452 -6.96 -15.97 20.90
C VAL A 452 -6.84 -15.47 22.33
N ARG A 453 -5.74 -14.81 22.69
CA ARG A 453 -5.48 -14.35 24.06
C ARG A 453 -6.44 -13.23 24.48
N CYS A 454 -6.71 -12.26 23.60
CA CYS A 454 -7.57 -11.11 23.90
C CYS A 454 -9.07 -11.47 23.96
N GLN A 455 -9.52 -12.42 23.14
CA GLN A 455 -10.90 -12.92 23.17
C GLN A 455 -11.06 -14.12 24.12
N GLU A 456 -10.00 -14.49 24.85
CA GLU A 456 -9.86 -15.68 25.72
C GLU A 456 -10.52 -16.93 25.11
N LEU A 457 -10.17 -17.21 23.86
CA LEU A 457 -10.76 -18.30 23.08
C LEU A 457 -10.14 -19.63 23.51
N LYS A 458 -10.99 -20.66 23.60
CA LYS A 458 -10.57 -22.04 23.77
C LYS A 458 -10.27 -22.64 22.40
N VAL A 459 -8.99 -22.72 22.05
CA VAL A 459 -8.55 -23.33 20.78
C VAL A 459 -8.69 -24.84 20.88
N LEU A 460 -9.60 -25.42 20.09
CA LEU A 460 -9.86 -26.86 20.07
C LEU A 460 -8.88 -27.60 19.16
N ALA A 461 -8.52 -26.98 18.04
CA ALA A 461 -7.57 -27.53 17.09
C ALA A 461 -6.94 -26.41 16.26
N VAL A 462 -5.66 -26.59 15.96
CA VAL A 462 -4.94 -25.85 14.91
C VAL A 462 -4.65 -26.89 13.83
N LEU A 463 -5.29 -26.73 12.67
CA LEU A 463 -5.35 -27.72 11.60
C LEU A 463 -4.60 -27.24 10.37
N ASP A 464 -3.94 -28.14 9.67
CA ASP A 464 -3.52 -27.96 8.29
C ASP A 464 -4.43 -28.82 7.40
N THR A 465 -4.89 -28.29 6.26
CA THR A 465 -5.66 -29.08 5.29
C THR A 465 -4.78 -30.08 4.54
N HIS A 466 -3.47 -29.82 4.45
CA HIS A 466 -2.49 -30.69 3.83
C HIS A 466 -1.07 -30.35 4.30
N GLY A 467 -0.11 -31.22 4.04
CA GLY A 467 1.30 -30.90 4.18
C GLY A 467 1.70 -29.83 3.16
N HIS A 468 1.98 -28.62 3.64
CA HIS A 468 2.35 -27.50 2.78
C HIS A 468 3.77 -27.65 2.24
N GLY A 469 3.91 -28.05 0.97
CA GLY A 469 5.18 -28.03 0.22
C GLY A 469 5.43 -26.70 -0.50
N ASP A 470 4.43 -25.83 -0.46
CA ASP A 470 4.22 -24.59 -1.18
C ASP A 470 4.35 -23.35 -0.27
N HIS A 471 4.06 -23.50 1.03
CA HIS A 471 4.33 -22.49 2.06
C HIS A 471 4.65 -23.13 3.43
N GLN A 472 5.10 -22.32 4.40
CA GLN A 472 5.41 -22.81 5.75
C GLN A 472 4.20 -22.61 6.67
N SER A 473 3.66 -23.67 7.26
CA SER A 473 2.66 -23.55 8.35
C SER A 473 3.33 -23.31 9.70
N ILE A 474 2.74 -22.45 10.53
CA ILE A 474 3.17 -22.18 11.91
C ILE A 474 2.39 -22.97 12.95
N ARG A 475 1.71 -24.05 12.56
CA ARG A 475 0.89 -24.87 13.47
C ARG A 475 1.64 -25.29 14.74
N SER A 476 2.84 -25.84 14.59
CA SER A 476 3.66 -26.30 15.72
C SER A 476 4.05 -25.16 16.66
N GLU A 477 4.33 -23.97 16.10
CA GLU A 477 4.66 -22.78 16.90
C GLU A 477 3.44 -22.27 17.67
N LEU A 478 2.26 -22.24 17.05
CA LEU A 478 1.02 -21.83 17.70
C LEU A 478 0.62 -22.80 18.81
N ILE A 479 0.70 -24.12 18.59
CA ILE A 479 0.43 -25.14 19.61
C ILE A 479 1.32 -24.92 20.85
N CYS A 480 2.61 -24.65 20.64
CA CYS A 480 3.57 -24.37 21.71
C CYS A 480 3.22 -23.08 22.47
N GLU A 481 3.02 -21.97 21.74
CA GLU A 481 2.72 -20.64 22.30
C GLU A 481 1.37 -20.52 22.99
N LEU A 482 0.41 -21.37 22.60
CA LEU A 482 -0.91 -21.47 23.21
C LEU A 482 -0.98 -22.53 24.31
N GLY A 483 0.07 -23.32 24.50
CA GLY A 483 0.13 -24.36 25.53
C GLY A 483 -0.84 -25.52 25.30
N LEU A 484 -1.14 -25.86 24.03
CA LEU A 484 -2.02 -26.98 23.69
C LEU A 484 -1.26 -28.32 23.88
N THR A 485 -1.77 -29.19 24.75
CA THR A 485 -1.11 -30.45 25.15
C THR A 485 -1.76 -31.70 24.58
N ASP A 486 -2.91 -31.57 23.93
CA ASP A 486 -3.62 -32.71 23.35
C ASP A 486 -2.83 -33.33 22.21
N ALA A 487 -2.72 -34.66 22.22
CA ALA A 487 -2.07 -35.38 21.14
C ALA A 487 -2.90 -35.26 19.85
N CYS A 488 -2.24 -34.88 18.76
CA CYS A 488 -2.82 -34.73 17.43
C CYS A 488 -2.02 -35.52 16.39
N ASP A 489 -2.61 -35.74 15.21
CA ASP A 489 -1.87 -36.26 14.06
C ASP A 489 -1.01 -35.17 13.37
N HIS A 490 -0.37 -35.53 12.26
CA HIS A 490 0.55 -34.65 11.53
C HIS A 490 -0.13 -33.42 10.89
N LEU A 491 -1.46 -33.41 10.76
CA LEU A 491 -2.25 -32.25 10.30
C LEU A 491 -2.91 -31.51 11.46
N GLY A 492 -2.67 -31.92 12.70
CA GLY A 492 -3.21 -31.27 13.89
C GLY A 492 -4.59 -31.76 14.32
N TRP A 493 -5.11 -32.83 13.72
CA TRP A 493 -6.39 -33.39 14.14
C TRP A 493 -6.28 -34.11 15.50
N PRO A 494 -7.14 -33.81 16.49
CA PRO A 494 -7.06 -34.42 17.81
C PRO A 494 -7.25 -35.95 17.78
N LEU A 495 -6.33 -36.70 18.41
CA LEU A 495 -6.39 -38.18 18.48
C LEU A 495 -7.52 -38.68 19.40
N SER A 496 -8.01 -37.83 20.30
CA SER A 496 -9.15 -38.10 21.18
C SER A 496 -10.52 -37.95 20.49
N SER A 497 -10.55 -37.58 19.22
CA SER A 497 -11.79 -37.39 18.46
C SER A 497 -12.60 -38.67 18.31
N LYS A 498 -13.94 -38.53 18.30
CA LYS A 498 -14.87 -39.65 18.18
C LYS A 498 -15.11 -39.97 16.71
N GLY A 499 -15.29 -41.26 16.41
CA GLY A 499 -15.81 -41.69 15.11
C GLY A 499 -17.33 -41.51 15.05
N GLN A 500 -17.84 -41.07 13.92
CA GLN A 500 -19.27 -41.04 13.62
C GLN A 500 -19.54 -41.47 12.18
N MET A 501 -20.77 -41.91 11.91
CA MET A 501 -21.24 -42.19 10.56
C MET A 501 -21.90 -40.94 10.00
N TRP A 502 -21.43 -40.43 8.85
CA TRP A 502 -22.03 -39.28 8.18
C TRP A 502 -22.20 -39.57 6.70
N ARG A 503 -23.44 -39.52 6.20
CA ARG A 503 -23.79 -39.83 4.80
C ARG A 503 -23.25 -41.17 4.26
N GLY A 504 -23.15 -42.18 5.14
CA GLY A 504 -22.64 -43.51 4.78
C GLY A 504 -21.11 -43.66 4.87
N GLU A 505 -20.41 -42.63 5.32
CA GLU A 505 -18.95 -42.61 5.51
C GLU A 505 -18.61 -42.63 7.00
N GLN A 506 -17.60 -43.44 7.37
CA GLN A 506 -17.04 -43.42 8.71
C GLN A 506 -16.03 -42.27 8.82
N VAL A 507 -16.39 -41.24 9.57
CA VAL A 507 -15.58 -40.00 9.71
C VAL A 507 -15.19 -39.77 11.16
N LYS A 508 -14.11 -39.03 11.37
CA LYS A 508 -13.79 -38.47 12.69
C LYS A 508 -14.53 -37.15 12.86
N SER A 509 -15.01 -36.87 14.07
CA SER A 509 -15.76 -35.66 14.38
C SER A 509 -15.27 -34.95 15.64
N LEU A 510 -15.37 -33.63 15.63
CA LEU A 510 -15.07 -32.72 16.73
C LEU A 510 -16.26 -31.78 16.94
N SER A 511 -16.78 -31.69 18.15
CA SER A 511 -17.83 -30.73 18.50
C SER A 511 -17.24 -29.35 18.70
N VAL A 512 -17.90 -28.33 18.15
CA VAL A 512 -17.50 -26.92 18.28
C VAL A 512 -18.76 -26.10 18.57
N GLY A 513 -18.98 -25.75 19.83
CA GLY A 513 -20.25 -25.16 20.26
C GLY A 513 -21.44 -26.07 19.94
N ASN A 514 -22.41 -25.57 19.18
CA ASN A 514 -23.56 -26.35 18.71
C ASN A 514 -23.34 -27.06 17.35
N LYS A 515 -22.15 -26.98 16.77
CA LYS A 515 -21.82 -27.56 15.47
C LYS A 515 -20.88 -28.74 15.57
N THR A 516 -20.76 -29.47 14.47
CA THR A 516 -19.85 -30.61 14.36
C THR A 516 -18.93 -30.44 13.17
N LEU A 517 -17.62 -30.41 13.42
CA LEU A 517 -16.60 -30.49 12.38
C LEU A 517 -16.27 -31.96 12.09
N VAL A 518 -16.30 -32.36 10.82
CA VAL A 518 -15.89 -33.71 10.40
C VAL A 518 -14.64 -33.65 9.51
N SER A 519 -13.76 -34.64 9.65
CA SER A 519 -12.57 -34.79 8.81
C SER A 519 -12.77 -35.88 7.76
N LEU A 520 -12.49 -35.53 6.51
CA LEU A 520 -12.61 -36.41 5.35
C LEU A 520 -11.30 -36.39 4.54
N PRO A 521 -10.63 -37.53 4.31
CA PRO A 521 -9.48 -37.58 3.41
C PRO A 521 -9.88 -37.14 2.00
N SER A 522 -9.10 -36.26 1.39
CA SER A 522 -9.34 -35.69 0.06
C SER A 522 -8.04 -35.68 -0.78
N PRO A 523 -7.41 -36.85 -1.01
CA PRO A 523 -6.13 -36.93 -1.69
C PRO A 523 -6.22 -36.48 -3.15
N GLY A 524 -5.13 -35.93 -3.68
CA GLY A 524 -5.02 -35.56 -5.08
C GLY A 524 -4.04 -34.41 -5.30
N HIS A 525 -4.27 -33.29 -4.61
CA HIS A 525 -3.29 -32.20 -4.57
C HIS A 525 -2.03 -32.65 -3.84
N THR A 526 -2.20 -33.20 -2.63
CA THR A 526 -1.23 -34.04 -1.95
C THR A 526 -1.90 -35.36 -1.54
N ASP A 527 -1.11 -36.35 -1.17
CA ASP A 527 -1.60 -37.65 -0.69
C ASP A 527 -2.20 -37.56 0.72
N ASP A 528 -1.70 -36.61 1.53
CA ASP A 528 -2.18 -36.30 2.88
C ASP A 528 -3.28 -35.23 2.93
N SER A 529 -3.80 -34.76 1.79
CA SER A 529 -4.86 -33.74 1.77
C SER A 529 -6.13 -34.20 2.50
N HIS A 530 -6.71 -33.31 3.31
CA HIS A 530 -7.93 -33.48 4.07
C HIS A 530 -8.89 -32.30 3.89
N SER A 531 -10.17 -32.62 3.82
CA SER A 531 -11.27 -31.66 3.83
C SER A 531 -11.96 -31.68 5.20
N PHE A 532 -12.10 -30.53 5.83
CA PHE A 532 -12.80 -30.37 7.10
C PHE A 532 -14.15 -29.71 6.87
N ILE A 533 -15.24 -30.42 7.19
CA ILE A 533 -16.60 -30.01 6.84
C ILE A 533 -17.33 -29.60 8.11
N MET A 534 -17.86 -28.38 8.14
CA MET A 534 -18.67 -27.88 9.24
C MET A 534 -20.14 -28.25 9.02
N LEU A 535 -20.70 -29.02 9.94
CA LEU A 535 -22.10 -29.44 9.95
C LEU A 535 -22.90 -28.60 10.94
N ASP A 536 -24.11 -28.24 10.55
CA ASP A 536 -25.09 -27.65 11.46
C ASP A 536 -25.75 -28.71 12.38
N ASP A 537 -26.69 -28.26 13.20
CA ASP A 537 -27.47 -29.11 14.12
C ASP A 537 -28.35 -30.14 13.39
N THR A 538 -28.68 -29.90 12.12
CA THR A 538 -29.39 -30.83 11.25
C THR A 538 -28.48 -31.82 10.51
N GLN A 539 -27.17 -31.80 10.79
CA GLN A 539 -26.14 -32.58 10.10
C GLN A 539 -25.97 -32.21 8.61
N ALA A 540 -26.48 -31.05 8.20
CA ALA A 540 -26.28 -30.53 6.85
C ALA A 540 -24.94 -29.79 6.76
N PRO A 541 -24.21 -29.91 5.64
CA PRO A 541 -22.96 -29.18 5.44
C PRO A 541 -23.25 -27.69 5.25
N GLN A 542 -22.60 -26.83 6.05
CA GLN A 542 -22.70 -25.38 5.92
C GLN A 542 -21.56 -24.82 5.07
N PHE A 543 -20.33 -25.22 5.38
CA PHE A 543 -19.12 -24.88 4.64
C PHE A 543 -18.04 -25.94 4.87
N ALA A 544 -17.08 -26.03 3.96
CA ALA A 544 -15.99 -26.98 4.01
C ALA A 544 -14.65 -26.30 3.73
N PHE A 545 -13.67 -26.51 4.60
CA PHE A 545 -12.26 -26.21 4.35
C PHE A 545 -11.71 -27.33 3.48
N VAL A 546 -11.46 -27.06 2.21
CA VAL A 546 -11.09 -28.08 1.20
C VAL A 546 -9.62 -28.05 0.80
N GLY A 547 -8.85 -27.19 1.45
CA GLY A 547 -7.45 -26.96 1.11
C GLY A 547 -7.31 -26.47 -0.33
N ASP A 548 -6.28 -26.95 -1.01
CA ASP A 548 -6.06 -26.66 -2.43
C ASP A 548 -6.73 -27.67 -3.37
N THR A 549 -7.58 -28.57 -2.85
CA THR A 549 -8.32 -29.53 -3.69
C THR A 549 -9.22 -28.82 -4.70
N VAL A 550 -9.95 -27.79 -4.24
CA VAL A 550 -10.78 -26.91 -5.06
C VAL A 550 -10.44 -25.48 -4.70
N LEU A 551 -10.09 -24.68 -5.71
CA LEU A 551 -9.74 -23.27 -5.58
C LEU A 551 -10.85 -22.44 -6.24
N PRO A 552 -11.05 -21.17 -5.85
CA PRO A 552 -11.89 -20.28 -6.63
C PRO A 552 -11.32 -20.15 -8.05
N GLY A 553 -12.10 -20.57 -9.06
CA GLY A 553 -11.74 -20.54 -10.47
C GLY A 553 -10.74 -21.62 -10.94
N SER A 554 -10.37 -22.60 -10.10
CA SER A 554 -9.43 -23.67 -10.46
C SER A 554 -9.60 -24.91 -9.58
N ILE A 555 -8.89 -25.99 -9.90
CA ILE A 555 -8.65 -27.12 -9.00
C ILE A 555 -7.15 -27.22 -8.69
N GLY A 556 -6.80 -27.92 -7.61
CA GLY A 556 -5.41 -28.08 -7.18
C GLY A 556 -4.51 -28.71 -8.24
N ARG A 557 -3.26 -28.24 -8.34
CA ARG A 557 -2.21 -28.90 -9.13
C ARG A 557 -1.98 -30.32 -8.62
N SER A 558 -1.56 -31.20 -9.50
CA SER A 558 -1.40 -32.62 -9.24
C SER A 558 -0.05 -33.16 -9.74
N ASN A 559 0.96 -32.29 -9.82
CA ASN A 559 2.31 -32.58 -10.30
C ASN A 559 3.41 -32.47 -9.23
N PHE A 560 3.07 -32.41 -7.94
CA PHE A 560 4.08 -32.61 -6.87
C PHE A 560 4.43 -34.09 -6.73
N PRO A 561 5.57 -34.43 -6.10
CA PRO A 561 5.93 -35.83 -5.85
C PRO A 561 4.88 -36.61 -5.05
N SER A 562 4.11 -35.94 -4.19
CA SER A 562 3.01 -36.50 -3.40
C SER A 562 1.62 -36.36 -4.05
N SER A 563 1.52 -35.74 -5.23
CA SER A 563 0.24 -35.52 -5.91
C SER A 563 -0.24 -36.72 -6.71
N SER A 564 -1.53 -36.76 -7.03
CA SER A 564 -2.12 -37.73 -7.96
C SER A 564 -3.37 -37.19 -8.67
N SER A 565 -3.29 -37.03 -9.99
CA SER A 565 -4.45 -36.67 -10.83
C SER A 565 -5.58 -37.71 -10.75
N VAL A 566 -5.24 -38.99 -10.58
CA VAL A 566 -6.23 -40.08 -10.39
C VAL A 566 -6.97 -39.92 -9.07
N ALA A 567 -6.24 -39.71 -7.97
CA ALA A 567 -6.87 -39.49 -6.67
C ALA A 567 -7.73 -38.23 -6.67
N LEU A 568 -7.26 -37.15 -7.30
CA LEU A 568 -8.00 -35.90 -7.44
C LEU A 568 -9.34 -36.11 -8.16
N PHE A 569 -9.37 -36.89 -9.25
CA PHE A 569 -10.61 -37.22 -9.98
C PHE A 569 -11.68 -37.83 -9.06
N HIS A 570 -11.30 -38.84 -8.27
CA HIS A 570 -12.24 -39.49 -7.35
C HIS A 570 -12.63 -38.58 -6.18
N THR A 571 -11.68 -37.82 -5.65
CA THR A 571 -11.92 -36.86 -4.56
C THR A 571 -12.94 -35.80 -4.97
N LEU A 572 -12.83 -35.23 -6.17
CA LEU A 572 -13.78 -34.22 -6.66
C LEU A 572 -15.21 -34.75 -6.72
N LYS A 573 -15.40 -35.96 -7.26
CA LYS A 573 -16.72 -36.62 -7.35
C LYS A 573 -17.29 -36.96 -5.96
N ARG A 574 -16.43 -37.41 -5.05
CA ARG A 574 -16.81 -37.74 -3.66
C ARG A 574 -17.21 -36.50 -2.87
N LEU A 575 -16.44 -35.42 -2.97
CA LEU A 575 -16.77 -34.16 -2.29
C LEU A 575 -18.08 -33.57 -2.85
N HIS A 576 -18.28 -33.59 -4.17
CA HIS A 576 -19.52 -33.11 -4.79
C HIS A 576 -20.76 -33.89 -4.33
N SER A 577 -20.68 -35.21 -4.23
CA SER A 577 -21.82 -36.04 -3.77
C SER A 577 -22.18 -35.78 -2.29
N LEU A 578 -21.18 -35.47 -1.46
CA LEU A 578 -21.37 -35.21 -0.03
C LEU A 578 -21.80 -33.77 0.26
N LEU A 579 -21.26 -32.78 -0.46
CA LEU A 579 -21.48 -31.35 -0.20
C LEU A 579 -22.57 -30.72 -1.07
N GLY A 580 -22.80 -31.25 -2.28
CA GLY A 580 -23.72 -30.68 -3.26
C GLY A 580 -23.26 -29.30 -3.80
N ASP A 581 -24.14 -28.66 -4.58
CA ASP A 581 -23.78 -27.47 -5.36
C ASP A 581 -23.70 -26.17 -4.55
N GLN A 582 -24.33 -26.12 -3.38
CA GLN A 582 -24.56 -24.88 -2.63
C GLN A 582 -23.62 -24.68 -1.44
N SER A 583 -23.00 -25.75 -0.93
CA SER A 583 -22.09 -25.68 0.21
C SER A 583 -20.87 -24.83 -0.12
N LEU A 584 -20.50 -23.92 0.78
CA LEU A 584 -19.32 -23.08 0.58
C LEU A 584 -18.05 -23.91 0.69
N LEU A 585 -17.13 -23.70 -0.24
CA LEU A 585 -15.80 -24.29 -0.29
C LEU A 585 -14.78 -23.19 0.01
N LEU A 586 -13.95 -23.45 1.00
CA LEU A 586 -12.96 -22.53 1.56
C LEU A 586 -11.57 -23.12 1.29
N SER A 587 -10.81 -22.46 0.43
CA SER A 587 -9.50 -22.92 0.00
C SER A 587 -8.36 -22.39 0.88
N SER A 588 -7.20 -23.05 0.81
CA SER A 588 -5.96 -22.53 1.41
C SER A 588 -5.33 -21.44 0.55
N HIS A 589 -5.67 -21.35 -0.74
CA HIS A 589 -5.23 -20.26 -1.62
C HIS A 589 -6.36 -19.54 -2.35
N ASP A 590 -6.19 -18.23 -2.52
CA ASP A 590 -7.04 -17.35 -3.32
C ASP A 590 -6.17 -16.25 -3.98
N TYR A 591 -5.78 -16.47 -5.22
CA TYR A 591 -4.91 -15.54 -5.96
C TYR A 591 -5.64 -14.35 -6.59
N HIS A 592 -6.99 -14.42 -6.66
CA HIS A 592 -7.80 -13.44 -7.40
C HIS A 592 -8.71 -12.58 -6.52
N ASN A 593 -8.68 -12.79 -5.20
CA ASN A 593 -9.58 -12.13 -4.24
C ASN A 593 -11.03 -12.51 -4.49
N ASP A 594 -11.22 -13.80 -4.74
CA ASP A 594 -12.51 -14.43 -4.93
C ASP A 594 -13.10 -14.90 -3.59
N PHE A 595 -12.29 -14.95 -2.53
CA PHE A 595 -12.63 -15.25 -1.12
C PHE A 595 -13.14 -16.67 -0.85
N PHE A 596 -14.12 -17.17 -1.60
CA PHE A 596 -14.74 -18.48 -1.43
C PHE A 596 -15.32 -18.97 -2.77
N THR A 597 -15.64 -20.27 -2.87
CA THR A 597 -16.35 -20.85 -4.04
C THR A 597 -17.42 -21.88 -3.64
N ASN A 598 -18.14 -22.46 -4.60
CA ASN A 598 -18.93 -23.68 -4.43
C ASN A 598 -18.98 -24.46 -5.75
N PHE A 599 -19.39 -25.73 -5.71
CA PHE A 599 -19.46 -26.54 -6.93
C PHE A 599 -20.40 -25.93 -7.98
N GLY A 600 -21.54 -25.34 -7.59
CA GLY A 600 -22.46 -24.71 -8.54
C GLY A 600 -21.87 -23.53 -9.33
N VAL A 601 -20.91 -22.81 -8.73
CA VAL A 601 -20.12 -21.75 -9.38
C VAL A 601 -19.02 -22.35 -10.23
N GLU A 602 -18.20 -23.25 -9.68
CA GLU A 602 -17.05 -23.82 -10.38
C GLU A 602 -17.46 -24.65 -11.61
N LEU A 603 -18.60 -25.34 -11.56
CA LEU A 603 -19.19 -26.06 -12.70
C LEU A 603 -19.46 -25.14 -13.90
N LYS A 604 -19.69 -23.84 -13.69
CA LYS A 604 -19.91 -22.86 -14.77
C LYS A 604 -18.61 -22.26 -15.29
N GLN A 605 -17.56 -22.28 -14.47
CA GLN A 605 -16.28 -21.62 -14.76
C GLN A 605 -15.24 -22.59 -15.31
N SER A 606 -15.27 -23.85 -14.88
CA SER A 606 -14.33 -24.89 -15.27
C SER A 606 -15.03 -25.98 -16.07
N ALA A 607 -14.79 -26.00 -17.38
CA ALA A 607 -15.25 -27.08 -18.25
C ALA A 607 -14.68 -28.44 -17.80
N LEU A 608 -13.43 -28.45 -17.31
CA LEU A 608 -12.80 -29.66 -16.78
C LEU A 608 -13.59 -30.22 -15.58
N LEU A 609 -13.93 -29.38 -14.61
CA LEU A 609 -14.70 -29.82 -13.44
C LEU A 609 -16.13 -30.20 -13.82
N ASN A 610 -16.75 -29.45 -14.76
CA ASN A 610 -18.07 -29.74 -15.29
C ASN A 610 -18.14 -31.15 -15.89
N ASP A 611 -17.21 -31.47 -16.79
CA ASP A 611 -17.21 -32.75 -17.49
C ASP A 611 -16.98 -33.92 -16.52
N VAL A 612 -16.14 -33.72 -15.50
CA VAL A 612 -15.87 -34.74 -14.46
C VAL A 612 -17.10 -35.02 -13.60
N LEU A 613 -17.76 -33.97 -13.10
CA LEU A 613 -18.90 -34.10 -12.18
C LEU A 613 -20.19 -34.50 -12.88
N THR A 614 -20.37 -34.14 -14.17
CA THR A 614 -21.50 -34.59 -15.00
C THR A 614 -21.30 -35.98 -15.59
N GLY A 615 -20.08 -36.53 -15.51
CA GLY A 615 -19.72 -37.83 -16.08
C GLY A 615 -19.47 -37.80 -17.59
N ALA A 616 -19.34 -36.63 -18.19
CA ALA A 616 -18.97 -36.46 -19.60
C ALA A 616 -17.49 -36.77 -19.89
N MET A 617 -16.65 -36.86 -18.84
CA MET A 617 -15.24 -37.19 -18.92
C MET A 617 -14.89 -38.40 -18.05
N ASP A 618 -14.17 -39.35 -18.64
CA ASP A 618 -13.60 -40.48 -17.91
C ASP A 618 -12.27 -40.12 -17.21
N GLU A 619 -11.84 -40.97 -16.30
CA GLU A 619 -10.64 -40.77 -15.49
C GLU A 619 -9.37 -40.61 -16.35
N ALA A 620 -9.20 -41.45 -17.38
CA ALA A 620 -8.02 -41.42 -18.25
C ALA A 620 -7.92 -40.09 -19.01
N THR A 621 -9.04 -39.58 -19.52
CA THR A 621 -9.10 -38.28 -20.21
C THR A 621 -8.84 -37.13 -19.25
N PHE A 622 -9.38 -37.20 -18.02
CA PHE A 622 -9.13 -36.19 -16.99
C PHE A 622 -7.65 -36.10 -16.65
N VAL A 623 -7.01 -37.25 -16.35
CA VAL A 623 -5.58 -37.31 -16.01
C VAL A 623 -4.74 -36.69 -17.12
N ALA A 624 -4.95 -37.09 -18.37
CA ALA A 624 -4.19 -36.57 -19.50
C ALA A 624 -4.33 -35.04 -19.68
N ARG A 625 -5.55 -34.50 -19.52
CA ARG A 625 -5.79 -33.04 -19.60
C ARG A 625 -5.19 -32.30 -18.42
N LYS A 626 -5.35 -32.85 -17.21
CA LYS A 626 -4.89 -32.23 -15.97
C LYS A 626 -3.37 -32.15 -15.93
N ASP A 627 -2.68 -33.23 -16.28
CA ASP A 627 -1.22 -33.26 -16.35
C ASP A 627 -0.68 -32.26 -17.38
N ALA A 628 -1.35 -32.13 -18.54
CA ALA A 628 -0.99 -31.14 -19.56
C ALA A 628 -1.18 -29.70 -19.09
N MET A 629 -2.24 -29.42 -18.32
CA MET A 629 -2.47 -28.10 -17.72
C MET A 629 -1.39 -27.76 -16.69
N ASP A 630 -1.09 -28.67 -15.76
CA ASP A 630 -0.12 -28.42 -14.70
C ASP A 630 1.32 -28.33 -15.19
N ALA A 631 1.65 -28.97 -16.32
CA ALA A 631 2.96 -28.85 -16.95
C ALA A 631 3.30 -27.42 -17.40
N THR A 632 2.31 -26.52 -17.45
CA THR A 632 2.50 -25.10 -17.78
C THR A 632 2.92 -24.25 -16.57
N LEU A 633 2.74 -24.75 -15.34
CA LEU A 633 3.14 -24.07 -14.12
C LEU A 633 4.67 -24.09 -14.00
N LYS A 634 5.27 -22.93 -13.75
CA LYS A 634 6.71 -22.77 -13.54
C LYS A 634 6.96 -22.15 -12.18
N ASP A 635 7.65 -22.88 -11.31
CA ASP A 635 8.06 -22.38 -10.01
C ASP A 635 9.29 -21.47 -10.20
N VAL A 636 9.16 -20.19 -9.84
CA VAL A 636 10.23 -19.20 -9.96
C VAL A 636 10.77 -18.90 -8.56
N GLN A 637 12.09 -18.99 -8.39
CA GLN A 637 12.73 -18.75 -7.10
C GLN A 637 12.45 -17.31 -6.61
N GLY A 638 11.79 -17.18 -5.46
CA GLY A 638 11.45 -15.90 -4.86
C GLY A 638 10.05 -15.37 -5.22
N GLU A 639 9.28 -16.10 -6.03
CA GLU A 639 7.86 -15.84 -6.30
C GLU A 639 6.98 -16.89 -5.60
N THR A 640 5.70 -16.54 -5.39
CA THR A 640 4.71 -17.43 -4.79
C THR A 640 4.44 -18.62 -5.72
N ILE A 641 4.49 -19.83 -5.15
CA ILE A 641 4.17 -21.05 -5.88
C ILE A 641 2.67 -21.07 -6.15
N MET A 642 2.28 -21.27 -7.42
CA MET A 642 0.87 -21.33 -7.80
C MET A 642 0.33 -22.75 -7.58
N CYS A 643 -0.72 -22.89 -6.78
CA CYS A 643 -1.36 -24.17 -6.45
C CYS A 643 -2.42 -24.64 -7.46
N GLY A 644 -2.67 -23.88 -8.54
CA GLY A 644 -3.62 -24.24 -9.58
C GLY A 644 -3.34 -23.56 -10.92
N ALA A 645 -3.73 -24.22 -12.01
CA ALA A 645 -3.62 -23.68 -13.36
C ALA A 645 -4.87 -22.89 -13.75
N TYR A 646 -4.75 -21.56 -13.74
CA TYR A 646 -5.84 -20.64 -14.07
C TYR A 646 -6.00 -20.45 -15.58
N GLY A 647 -7.24 -20.60 -16.08
CA GLY A 647 -7.61 -20.30 -17.47
C GLY A 647 -8.00 -18.83 -17.68
N GLN A 648 -8.40 -18.47 -18.91
CA GLN A 648 -9.07 -17.18 -19.17
C GLN A 648 -10.43 -17.17 -18.45
N CYS A 649 -10.50 -16.49 -17.30
CA CYS A 649 -11.72 -16.38 -16.52
C CYS A 649 -12.79 -15.59 -17.29
N GLN A 650 -14.06 -16.03 -17.24
CA GLN A 650 -15.17 -15.24 -17.77
C GLN A 650 -15.25 -13.92 -16.99
N GLN A 651 -15.24 -12.79 -17.71
CA GLN A 651 -15.47 -11.49 -17.10
C GLN A 651 -16.84 -11.50 -16.41
N ALA A 652 -16.86 -11.19 -15.11
CA ALA A 652 -18.10 -10.91 -14.40
C ALA A 652 -18.88 -9.83 -15.18
N LYS A 653 -20.22 -9.89 -15.13
CA LYS A 653 -21.05 -8.80 -15.63
C LYS A 653 -20.69 -7.52 -14.86
N GLY A 654 -20.97 -6.36 -15.45
CA GLY A 654 -20.72 -5.09 -14.77
C GLY A 654 -21.56 -5.02 -13.50
N VAL A 655 -20.90 -4.91 -12.35
CA VAL A 655 -21.56 -4.59 -11.07
C VAL A 655 -22.10 -3.17 -11.17
N GLU A 656 -23.33 -2.95 -10.71
CA GLU A 656 -23.94 -1.63 -10.71
C GLU A 656 -23.19 -0.67 -9.77
N GLU A 657 -22.99 0.57 -10.23
CA GLU A 657 -22.27 1.61 -9.50
C GLU A 657 -23.22 2.74 -9.08
N TYR A 658 -23.22 3.09 -7.79
CA TYR A 658 -23.96 4.23 -7.26
C TYR A 658 -23.01 5.38 -6.87
N SER A 659 -23.39 6.61 -7.20
CA SER A 659 -22.90 7.83 -6.55
C SER A 659 -23.66 8.09 -5.25
N ALA A 660 -23.19 9.05 -4.44
CA ALA A 660 -23.88 9.47 -3.22
C ALA A 660 -25.36 9.82 -3.46
N ASP A 661 -25.63 10.65 -4.46
CA ASP A 661 -26.98 11.11 -4.77
C ASP A 661 -27.89 9.96 -5.22
N THR A 662 -27.37 9.06 -6.05
CA THR A 662 -28.15 7.91 -6.55
C THR A 662 -28.38 6.85 -5.47
N LEU A 663 -27.45 6.69 -4.52
CA LEU A 663 -27.63 5.81 -3.37
C LEU A 663 -28.76 6.33 -2.48
N GLU A 664 -28.77 7.63 -2.19
CA GLU A 664 -29.83 8.22 -1.39
C GLU A 664 -31.21 8.01 -2.05
N GLN A 665 -31.32 8.20 -3.37
CA GLN A 665 -32.55 7.91 -4.11
C GLN A 665 -32.96 6.43 -4.04
N LEU A 666 -32.01 5.50 -4.14
CA LEU A 666 -32.28 4.07 -3.99
C LEU A 666 -32.80 3.74 -2.59
N LEU A 667 -32.16 4.25 -1.54
CA LEU A 667 -32.53 3.96 -0.16
C LEU A 667 -33.91 4.54 0.21
N HIS A 668 -34.30 5.64 -0.44
CA HIS A 668 -35.65 6.20 -0.31
C HIS A 668 -36.70 5.37 -1.07
N SER A 669 -36.37 4.87 -2.26
CA SER A 669 -37.31 4.12 -3.11
C SER A 669 -37.43 2.63 -2.74
N ASN A 670 -36.41 2.05 -2.11
CA ASN A 670 -36.35 0.64 -1.71
C ASN A 670 -36.07 0.50 -0.21
N PRO A 671 -37.12 0.37 0.63
CA PRO A 671 -36.97 0.19 2.08
C PRO A 671 -36.21 -1.09 2.48
N GLU A 672 -36.26 -2.13 1.64
CA GLU A 672 -35.62 -3.42 1.86
C GLU A 672 -34.14 -3.46 1.43
N ALA A 673 -33.63 -2.39 0.81
CA ALA A 673 -32.22 -2.30 0.42
C ALA A 673 -31.31 -2.22 1.66
N LEU A 674 -30.23 -2.98 1.66
CA LEU A 674 -29.24 -3.02 2.74
C LEU A 674 -27.91 -2.43 2.27
N VAL A 675 -27.36 -1.52 3.07
CA VAL A 675 -26.00 -1.00 2.87
C VAL A 675 -25.04 -1.84 3.70
N LEU A 676 -24.13 -2.54 3.04
CA LEU A 676 -23.10 -3.34 3.67
C LEU A 676 -21.78 -2.57 3.69
N ASP A 677 -21.34 -2.15 4.87
CA ASP A 677 -20.00 -1.60 5.03
C ASP A 677 -19.01 -2.74 5.24
N ILE A 678 -18.15 -2.93 4.25
CA ILE A 678 -17.19 -4.02 4.21
C ILE A 678 -15.80 -3.66 4.77
N ARG A 679 -15.68 -2.50 5.42
CA ARG A 679 -14.50 -2.14 6.20
C ARG A 679 -14.38 -3.02 7.44
N GLU A 680 -13.17 -3.12 7.98
CA GLU A 680 -12.95 -3.89 9.21
C GLU A 680 -13.63 -3.19 10.41
N PRO A 681 -13.99 -3.92 11.49
CA PRO A 681 -14.78 -3.36 12.59
C PRO A 681 -14.15 -2.11 13.22
N HIS A 682 -12.82 -2.09 13.34
CA HIS A 682 -12.09 -0.94 13.87
C HIS A 682 -12.19 0.31 12.98
N GLU A 683 -12.28 0.18 11.66
CA GLU A 683 -12.51 1.31 10.75
C GLU A 683 -13.95 1.83 10.89
N TYR A 684 -14.92 0.91 10.97
CA TYR A 684 -16.34 1.20 11.11
C TYR A 684 -16.65 1.97 12.41
N GLN A 685 -16.05 1.54 13.53
CA GLN A 685 -16.20 2.20 14.83
C GLN A 685 -15.70 3.65 14.82
N LEU A 686 -14.63 3.94 14.09
CA LEU A 686 -14.05 5.30 14.02
C LEU A 686 -14.90 6.25 13.17
N SER A 687 -15.59 5.74 12.15
CA SER A 687 -16.27 6.58 11.17
C SER A 687 -17.44 5.86 10.48
N HIS A 688 -18.63 5.82 11.08
CA HIS A 688 -19.86 5.45 10.38
C HIS A 688 -20.94 6.51 10.60
N ARG A 689 -21.81 6.72 9.61
CA ARG A 689 -22.77 7.84 9.58
C ARG A 689 -24.23 7.45 9.46
N GLU A 690 -24.56 6.16 9.29
CA GLU A 690 -25.93 5.75 8.99
C GLU A 690 -26.47 4.71 9.99
N SER A 691 -27.75 4.84 10.30
CA SER A 691 -28.51 3.86 11.10
C SER A 691 -28.99 2.64 10.30
N ARG A 692 -28.88 2.65 8.96
CA ARG A 692 -29.27 1.55 8.05
C ARG A 692 -28.09 0.74 7.50
N CYS A 693 -26.88 1.05 7.97
CA CYS A 693 -25.65 0.39 7.55
C CYS A 693 -25.35 -0.81 8.46
N VAL A 694 -25.01 -1.95 7.86
CA VAL A 694 -24.57 -3.15 8.56
C VAL A 694 -23.11 -3.40 8.25
N ASN A 695 -22.27 -3.50 9.28
CA ASN A 695 -20.86 -3.84 9.07
C ASN A 695 -20.72 -5.34 8.78
N VAL A 696 -20.25 -5.66 7.58
CA VAL A 696 -19.89 -7.02 7.14
C VAL A 696 -18.46 -6.95 6.63
N PRO A 697 -17.45 -7.01 7.53
CA PRO A 697 -16.05 -6.91 7.14
C PRO A 697 -15.70 -7.84 5.99
N LEU A 698 -14.80 -7.40 5.11
CA LEU A 698 -14.37 -8.21 3.97
C LEU A 698 -13.85 -9.58 4.41
N THR A 699 -13.13 -9.63 5.53
CA THR A 699 -12.63 -10.86 6.18
C THR A 699 -13.75 -11.81 6.65
N ARG A 700 -14.98 -11.32 6.80
CA ARG A 700 -16.16 -12.08 7.28
C ARG A 700 -17.19 -12.33 6.18
N LEU A 701 -16.88 -12.01 4.92
CA LEU A 701 -17.83 -12.10 3.80
C LEU A 701 -18.36 -13.53 3.59
N ALA A 702 -17.48 -14.54 3.64
CA ALA A 702 -17.87 -15.95 3.54
C ALA A 702 -18.84 -16.35 4.68
N GLY A 703 -18.54 -15.90 5.91
CA GLY A 703 -19.40 -16.13 7.07
C GLY A 703 -20.77 -15.46 6.97
N PHE A 704 -20.85 -14.27 6.35
CA PHE A 704 -22.12 -13.61 6.05
C PHE A 704 -22.96 -14.43 5.06
N VAL A 705 -22.36 -14.86 3.95
CA VAL A 705 -23.07 -15.69 2.94
C VAL A 705 -23.56 -17.01 3.54
N ALA A 706 -22.81 -17.61 4.46
CA ALA A 706 -23.19 -18.85 5.14
C ALA A 706 -24.35 -18.69 6.13
N ARG A 707 -24.50 -17.50 6.75
CA ARG A 707 -25.50 -17.25 7.80
C ARG A 707 -26.79 -16.64 7.27
N GLU A 708 -26.72 -15.86 6.20
CA GLU A 708 -27.84 -15.07 5.68
C GLU A 708 -28.20 -15.48 4.24
N PRO A 709 -28.62 -16.74 3.98
CA PRO A 709 -28.99 -17.18 2.63
C PRO A 709 -30.15 -16.36 2.04
N GLY A 710 -31.03 -15.82 2.90
CA GLY A 710 -32.11 -14.91 2.52
C GLY A 710 -31.67 -13.54 2.01
N ALA A 711 -30.39 -13.16 2.18
CA ALA A 711 -29.86 -11.92 1.62
C ALA A 711 -29.69 -11.97 0.09
N ARG A 712 -29.69 -13.16 -0.53
CA ARG A 712 -29.52 -13.33 -1.99
C ARG A 712 -30.59 -12.66 -2.84
N SER A 713 -31.79 -12.46 -2.28
CA SER A 713 -32.94 -11.82 -2.93
C SER A 713 -33.09 -10.34 -2.58
N LYS A 714 -32.28 -9.81 -1.65
CA LYS A 714 -32.34 -8.40 -1.24
C LYS A 714 -31.41 -7.54 -2.11
N PRO A 715 -31.76 -6.28 -2.40
CA PRO A 715 -30.83 -5.32 -2.97
C PRO A 715 -29.70 -5.01 -1.96
N LEU A 716 -28.46 -5.32 -2.32
CA LEU A 716 -27.27 -5.07 -1.49
C LEU A 716 -26.41 -3.99 -2.13
N VAL A 717 -26.11 -2.93 -1.38
CA VAL A 717 -25.14 -1.91 -1.79
C VAL A 717 -23.92 -1.97 -0.89
N LEU A 718 -22.77 -2.27 -1.46
CA LEU A 718 -21.52 -2.39 -0.71
C LEU A 718 -20.76 -1.07 -0.71
N ILE A 719 -20.25 -0.69 0.46
CA ILE A 719 -19.43 0.51 0.63
C ILE A 719 -18.14 0.17 1.37
N CYS A 720 -17.06 0.85 0.98
CA CYS A 720 -15.79 0.84 1.70
C CYS A 720 -15.16 2.24 1.60
N ARG A 721 -13.89 2.39 1.99
CA ARG A 721 -13.17 3.68 1.90
C ARG A 721 -13.17 4.29 0.49
N SER A 722 -12.63 3.57 -0.50
CA SER A 722 -12.35 4.09 -1.85
C SER A 722 -13.21 3.47 -2.97
N GLY A 723 -14.14 2.58 -2.64
CA GLY A 723 -14.89 1.75 -3.59
C GLY A 723 -14.13 0.50 -4.06
N SER A 724 -12.81 0.40 -3.84
CA SER A 724 -12.00 -0.70 -4.38
C SER A 724 -12.31 -2.06 -3.73
N ARG A 725 -12.41 -2.10 -2.39
CA ARG A 725 -12.78 -3.35 -1.70
C ARG A 725 -14.23 -3.73 -1.99
N SER A 726 -15.14 -2.74 -2.06
CA SER A 726 -16.57 -3.00 -2.23
C SER A 726 -16.89 -3.52 -3.62
N LEU A 727 -16.20 -3.04 -4.66
CA LEU A 727 -16.27 -3.61 -6.00
C LEU A 727 -15.84 -5.09 -6.03
N VAL A 728 -14.73 -5.43 -5.37
CA VAL A 728 -14.22 -6.82 -5.33
C VAL A 728 -15.20 -7.73 -4.58
N ALA A 729 -15.69 -7.30 -3.42
CA ALA A 729 -16.72 -8.02 -2.68
C ALA A 729 -18.04 -8.16 -3.47
N ALA A 730 -18.45 -7.12 -4.19
CA ALA A 730 -19.67 -7.14 -4.98
C ALA A 730 -19.58 -8.14 -6.14
N LYS A 731 -18.43 -8.20 -6.83
CA LYS A 731 -18.15 -9.22 -7.86
C LYS A 731 -18.20 -10.63 -7.30
N ALA A 732 -17.64 -10.83 -6.09
CA ALA A 732 -17.69 -12.13 -5.43
C ALA A 732 -19.15 -12.54 -5.10
N LEU A 733 -19.96 -11.63 -4.56
CA LEU A 733 -21.37 -11.90 -4.28
C LEU A 733 -22.18 -12.15 -5.56
N GLU A 734 -21.97 -11.37 -6.62
CA GLU A 734 -22.64 -11.58 -7.90
C GLU A 734 -22.33 -12.96 -8.48
N ARG A 735 -21.05 -13.38 -8.46
CA ARG A 735 -20.63 -14.73 -8.88
C ARG A 735 -21.40 -15.82 -8.13
N PHE A 736 -21.71 -15.59 -6.86
CA PHE A 736 -22.48 -16.48 -5.99
C PHE A 736 -24.00 -16.43 -6.14
N GLY A 737 -24.50 -15.71 -7.15
CA GLY A 737 -25.92 -15.67 -7.48
C GLY A 737 -26.72 -14.65 -6.67
N PHE A 738 -26.07 -13.65 -6.07
CA PHE A 738 -26.76 -12.47 -5.55
C PHE A 738 -27.20 -11.60 -6.74
N SER A 739 -28.50 -11.43 -6.91
CA SER A 739 -29.10 -10.91 -8.15
C SER A 739 -29.16 -9.39 -8.25
N ALA A 740 -29.03 -8.69 -7.13
CA ALA A 740 -29.11 -7.23 -7.03
C ALA A 740 -27.99 -6.71 -6.13
N VAL A 741 -26.76 -6.75 -6.64
CA VAL A 741 -25.56 -6.27 -5.93
C VAL A 741 -24.98 -5.05 -6.65
N ALA A 742 -24.72 -4.02 -5.88
CA ALA A 742 -24.08 -2.80 -6.35
C ALA A 742 -22.99 -2.36 -5.38
N HIS A 743 -22.20 -1.37 -5.77
CA HIS A 743 -21.28 -0.71 -4.86
C HIS A 743 -21.27 0.81 -5.04
N VAL A 744 -20.77 1.51 -4.03
CA VAL A 744 -20.58 2.96 -4.10
C VAL A 744 -19.25 3.28 -4.78
N ALA A 745 -19.30 4.00 -5.90
CA ALA A 745 -18.11 4.43 -6.64
C ALA A 745 -17.35 5.47 -5.81
N GLY A 746 -16.04 5.27 -5.64
CA GLY A 746 -15.20 6.11 -4.80
C GLY A 746 -15.37 5.93 -3.29
N GLY A 747 -16.36 5.14 -2.84
CA GLY A 747 -16.63 4.88 -1.43
C GLY A 747 -16.81 6.16 -0.61
N TYR A 748 -16.65 6.07 0.72
CA TYR A 748 -16.73 7.22 1.64
C TYR A 748 -15.81 8.40 1.26
N ALA A 749 -14.74 8.16 0.50
CA ALA A 749 -13.82 9.22 0.07
C ALA A 749 -14.47 10.22 -0.90
N LEU A 750 -15.40 9.76 -1.76
CA LEU A 750 -16.08 10.60 -2.75
C LEU A 750 -17.58 10.74 -2.49
N SER A 751 -18.18 9.76 -1.80
CA SER A 751 -19.56 9.86 -1.34
C SER A 751 -19.56 10.49 0.05
N GLN A 752 -19.97 11.75 0.18
CA GLN A 752 -20.19 12.38 1.49
C GLN A 752 -21.41 11.80 2.24
N CYS A 753 -21.72 10.51 2.01
CA CYS A 753 -22.79 9.73 2.66
C CYS A 753 -22.48 9.48 4.13
#